data_AF-S6EN61-F1
#
_entry.id   AF-S6EN61-F1
#
_cell.length_a   1.000
_cell.length_b   1.000
_cell.length_c   1.000
_cell.angle_alpha   90.00
_cell.angle_beta   90.00
_cell.angle_gamma   90.00
#
_symmetry.space_group_name_H-M   'P 1'
#
loop_
_entity.id
_entity.type
_entity.pdbx_description
1 polymer ?
#
loop_
_entity_poly.entity_id
_entity_poly.type
_entity_poly.pdbx_seq_one_letter_code
_entity_poly.pdbx_strand_id
1 'polypeptide(L)'
;MNIKNRRVAGALALAVAATVLGQATYTPQAKMYNESDLKTSNVVTEPAAWGATPNEAQLKYHNDELAAFCHFGMNTFTDKEWGDGKESPSQFSPTGDVGEAAKSWVKALKDAGFEKLIVTAKHHDGFCIWPSEYTKHDVENSPYKGDVLAEISAACSEYDMDMGLYLSPWDVNAESYGYYDKDGNALLDENGKPVNGMTMEEVKEKDALDYNDYYVNQIEEIVTNPKYGNKGRFTEWWMDGAKGEGGDAQEYDMDRILKTIKENEPGILIFGGGVEGGIHWIGNEKGIASNNTWAKVDLREDGSMADGYSEKDGFTYGIPEGKYWSVPESDVSITPGWFYHDGNLPKSMSQLSSIYFSTIGNGSPLLLNVAPNKSGDIDGTIYSRLREFNNARTNTFKEDLTITQNATATASKVRGLADKYSPNKAIDGDESTYWAMDDEDKSGVIEVTFDTPQEFDVVSIQEYIEKGQRVKEFNVKYLDTDNNWQDFGGGQTIGAKKLIRTKPVTAKAIQINITDSFATPLISEIGVYKSVEGFEINDSLPAAYTKFEPKDVQLKNGRKPGDDSQGYNYAWEKQADGSYTNTGEWAAVEYEFTGSYFALVGAKGPNYGGYDIYVDGKYVTSGNASSNEYQPNQVLYESSTLSKGKHTIKLLTTSTESKPVNFSYGYYLGINDNGLFEIERDSYQVTEGDSLKVKLKRTGGTEGEVSVRVTTPPGMAVQGQYYEDINEVVTFKDGESSKYITLKTHDNLKVQGNKDFYLEISSPINGAQIGLKYSARILIVEDDVRLEDAINRIDGLSESWYKAEGWGNVEKEYLKAKDALTNDSLSEDEKMRISNSLIEAYSNLESIVTYSKRNPMILSTQLGQSKIAESELGILDSSHENIVNNNYLKIVSDKNFSKGRLIDKIKSGNTITMPIETTHTGEYEFDFSYKTNIPMILKISGEGIENKEIDLETSEELTNKKVNLYVSKEGLSDVVLTATEKDASQSGELAIDNILITLNEISKSKITGIEIANEAIKKVYAIGDELDLEGLKVLAKYEDGTEEDITNKITVSGFDSKTAGNKVVTLHYGDFTTSYTVMVKSKSDDVVDKPVTDPSKPEEDNEANTGDNNGNENGNDSDSNVGNNGNIETGDSSAVGYLMGTLLLSGAAIGVIKRKRK
;
A
#
# COMPACT_ATOMS: atom_id res chain seq x y z
N MET A 1 63.06 38.05 -27.50
CA MET A 1 63.05 38.31 -28.95
C MET A 1 61.61 38.67 -29.33
N ASN A 2 61.33 39.87 -29.84
CA ASN A 2 61.44 40.31 -31.24
C ASN A 2 60.51 39.52 -32.19
N ILE A 3 59.41 40.12 -32.70
CA ILE A 3 59.30 40.85 -34.01
C ILE A 3 59.03 39.84 -35.16
N LYS A 4 58.05 39.94 -36.08
CA LYS A 4 57.00 40.93 -36.51
C LYS A 4 55.96 40.16 -37.41
N ASN A 5 54.86 40.65 -38.03
CA ASN A 5 54.24 41.98 -38.24
C ASN A 5 52.73 41.84 -38.64
N ARG A 6 51.79 42.59 -38.05
CA ARG A 6 50.44 43.04 -38.56
C ARG A 6 49.50 43.32 -37.36
N ARG A 7 49.46 44.51 -36.73
CA ARG A 7 49.04 45.88 -37.13
C ARG A 7 47.52 46.16 -37.11
N VAL A 8 47.16 46.96 -36.10
CA VAL A 8 45.99 47.86 -36.00
C VAL A 8 44.61 47.21 -35.86
N ALA A 9 44.20 47.06 -34.60
CA ALA A 9 42.82 47.25 -34.18
C ALA A 9 42.73 48.58 -33.40
N GLY A 10 41.62 49.32 -33.52
CA GLY A 10 41.39 50.55 -32.78
C GLY A 10 40.48 51.55 -33.50
N ALA A 11 39.46 52.02 -32.77
CA ALA A 11 38.49 53.06 -33.14
C ALA A 11 37.61 52.81 -34.38
N LEU A 12 36.36 52.41 -34.13
CA LEU A 12 35.31 53.42 -33.99
C LEU A 12 34.20 52.97 -33.05
N ALA A 13 33.78 53.86 -32.15
CA ALA A 13 32.59 53.74 -31.32
C ALA A 13 31.90 55.11 -31.26
N LEU A 14 30.59 55.13 -30.98
CA LEU A 14 29.70 56.30 -31.00
C LEU A 14 29.57 57.05 -32.34
N ALA A 15 28.63 56.58 -33.16
CA ALA A 15 27.74 57.46 -33.92
C ALA A 15 26.39 56.75 -34.16
N VAL A 16 25.33 57.54 -34.33
CA VAL A 16 23.97 57.12 -34.77
C VAL A 16 23.21 56.17 -33.81
N ALA A 17 22.50 56.77 -32.86
CA ALA A 17 21.20 56.25 -32.45
C ALA A 17 20.11 56.90 -33.32
N ALA A 18 19.70 56.23 -34.40
CA ALA A 18 18.51 56.56 -35.21
C ALA A 18 18.18 55.43 -36.20
N THR A 19 16.89 55.16 -36.38
CA THR A 19 16.28 54.44 -37.53
C THR A 19 16.98 53.15 -38.01
N VAL A 20 16.57 52.02 -37.45
CA VAL A 20 16.19 50.86 -38.27
C VAL A 20 14.70 50.65 -38.06
N LEU A 21 13.90 51.32 -38.90
CA LEU A 21 12.52 50.89 -39.14
C LEU A 21 12.58 49.57 -39.92
N GLY A 22 11.64 48.66 -39.65
CA GLY A 22 11.73 47.29 -40.12
C GLY A 22 11.78 47.17 -41.64
N GLN A 23 12.74 46.39 -42.13
CA GLN A 23 12.52 45.55 -43.30
C GLN A 23 12.26 44.14 -42.80
N ALA A 24 10.99 43.80 -42.64
CA ALA A 24 10.60 42.40 -42.59
C ALA A 24 10.97 41.79 -43.95
N THR A 25 11.95 40.89 -43.96
CA THR A 25 12.22 40.05 -45.13
C THR A 25 11.00 39.17 -45.33
N TYR A 26 10.16 39.54 -46.29
CA TYR A 26 8.92 38.84 -46.62
C TYR A 26 9.26 37.52 -47.31
N THR A 27 9.68 36.53 -46.52
CA THR A 27 9.71 35.13 -46.92
C THR A 27 8.28 34.78 -47.34
N PRO A 28 8.03 34.39 -48.59
CA PRO A 28 6.68 34.01 -49.00
C PRO A 28 6.19 32.86 -48.10
N GLN A 29 4.98 32.99 -47.56
CA GLN A 29 4.31 31.87 -46.89
C GLN A 29 4.27 30.70 -47.89
N ALA A 30 4.69 29.52 -47.44
CA ALA A 30 4.73 28.34 -48.29
C ALA A 30 3.32 28.07 -48.82
N LYS A 31 3.20 27.68 -50.10
CA LYS A 31 1.91 27.40 -50.68
C LYS A 31 1.36 26.11 -50.08
N MET A 32 0.30 26.23 -49.29
CA MET A 32 -0.49 25.08 -48.85
C MET A 32 -1.38 24.61 -50.01
N TYR A 33 -1.44 23.30 -50.23
CA TYR A 33 -2.27 22.62 -51.21
C TYR A 33 -3.50 22.04 -50.52
N ASN A 34 -4.66 22.25 -51.12
CA ASN A 34 -5.94 21.62 -50.76
C ASN A 34 -6.48 20.82 -51.95
N GLU A 35 -7.59 20.09 -51.79
CA GLU A 35 -8.17 19.25 -52.85
C GLU A 35 -8.34 19.94 -54.21
N SER A 36 -8.68 21.23 -54.25
CA SER A 36 -8.88 21.96 -55.52
C SER A 36 -7.61 22.20 -56.33
N ASP A 37 -6.43 21.94 -55.75
CA ASP A 37 -5.15 21.92 -56.45
C ASP A 37 -4.77 20.53 -57.00
N LEU A 38 -5.42 19.46 -56.55
CA LEU A 38 -5.04 18.07 -56.80
C LEU A 38 -5.67 17.52 -58.09
N LYS A 39 -5.20 16.34 -58.50
CA LYS A 39 -5.63 15.68 -59.74
C LYS A 39 -5.92 14.20 -59.52
N THR A 40 -7.19 13.84 -59.68
CA THR A 40 -7.74 12.47 -59.62
C THR A 40 -7.18 11.52 -60.70
N SER A 41 -6.50 12.03 -61.73
CA SER A 41 -5.95 11.25 -62.85
C SER A 41 -4.42 11.24 -62.93
N ASN A 42 -3.72 11.81 -61.94
CA ASN A 42 -2.25 11.74 -61.87
C ASN A 42 -1.81 10.33 -61.43
N VAL A 43 -1.35 9.50 -62.37
CA VAL A 43 -0.70 8.22 -62.06
C VAL A 43 0.70 8.49 -61.53
N VAL A 44 0.83 8.47 -60.20
CA VAL A 44 2.09 8.59 -59.46
C VAL A 44 2.57 7.22 -58.97
N THR A 45 3.89 7.07 -58.80
CA THR A 45 4.46 5.89 -58.14
C THR A 45 4.17 5.92 -56.64
N GLU A 46 3.90 4.77 -56.05
CA GLU A 46 3.78 4.63 -54.61
C GLU A 46 5.14 4.83 -53.91
N PRO A 47 5.20 5.47 -52.73
CA PRO A 47 6.41 5.55 -51.93
C PRO A 47 6.98 4.16 -51.62
N ALA A 48 8.30 4.00 -51.77
CA ALA A 48 9.00 2.79 -51.35
C ALA A 48 9.00 2.64 -49.81
N ALA A 49 9.11 1.40 -49.32
CA ALA A 49 9.33 1.12 -47.89
C ALA A 49 10.72 1.62 -47.42
N TRP A 50 10.88 1.91 -46.12
CA TRP A 50 12.14 2.39 -45.56
C TRP A 50 12.56 1.68 -44.25
N GLY A 51 13.77 1.10 -44.29
CA GLY A 51 14.29 0.24 -43.21
C GLY A 51 13.50 -1.06 -43.12
N ALA A 52 13.49 -1.67 -41.93
CA ALA A 52 12.57 -2.77 -41.63
C ALA A 52 11.10 -2.33 -41.63
N THR A 53 10.21 -3.29 -41.86
CA THR A 53 8.74 -3.16 -41.84
C THR A 53 8.15 -4.26 -40.95
N PRO A 54 7.00 -4.06 -40.29
CA PRO A 54 6.35 -5.10 -39.51
C PRO A 54 5.90 -6.27 -40.39
N ASN A 55 5.84 -7.47 -39.80
CA ASN A 55 5.02 -8.57 -40.31
C ASN A 55 3.55 -8.42 -39.85
N GLU A 56 2.66 -9.32 -40.29
CA GLU A 56 1.22 -9.27 -39.98
C GLU A 56 0.92 -9.30 -38.47
N ALA A 57 1.59 -10.15 -37.69
CA ALA A 57 1.41 -10.24 -36.24
C ALA A 57 1.99 -9.03 -35.49
N GLN A 58 3.12 -8.49 -35.95
CA GLN A 58 3.71 -7.27 -35.40
C GLN A 58 2.85 -6.03 -35.68
N LEU A 59 2.24 -5.96 -36.87
CA LEU A 59 1.27 -4.92 -37.22
C LEU A 59 0.01 -5.07 -36.37
N LYS A 60 -0.53 -6.30 -36.21
CA LYS A 60 -1.66 -6.56 -35.32
C LYS A 60 -1.38 -6.07 -33.90
N TYR A 61 -0.24 -6.43 -33.30
CA TYR A 61 0.05 -6.02 -31.91
C TYR A 61 0.23 -4.49 -31.76
N HIS A 62 0.76 -3.80 -32.78
CA HIS A 62 0.76 -2.32 -32.78
C HIS A 62 -0.66 -1.72 -32.84
N ASN A 63 -1.60 -2.36 -33.53
CA ASN A 63 -2.98 -1.91 -33.67
C ASN A 63 -3.89 -2.33 -32.50
N ASP A 64 -3.58 -3.46 -31.85
CA ASP A 64 -4.28 -3.98 -30.65
C ASP A 64 -4.12 -3.04 -29.44
N GLU A 65 -3.00 -2.31 -29.36
CA GLU A 65 -2.53 -1.44 -28.27
C GLU A 65 -2.32 -2.11 -26.89
N LEU A 66 -3.25 -2.95 -26.45
CA LEU A 66 -3.44 -3.39 -25.08
C LEU A 66 -3.40 -4.92 -24.96
N ALA A 67 -2.37 -5.41 -24.28
CA ALA A 67 -2.28 -6.79 -23.79
C ALA A 67 -2.40 -6.82 -22.26
N ALA A 68 -3.01 -7.87 -21.75
CA ALA A 68 -3.05 -8.18 -20.33
C ALA A 68 -2.05 -9.29 -20.01
N PHE A 69 -1.47 -9.26 -18.82
CA PHE A 69 -0.66 -10.35 -18.26
C PHE A 69 -1.40 -10.94 -17.05
N CYS A 70 -1.29 -12.24 -16.81
CA CYS A 70 -1.82 -12.92 -15.64
C CYS A 70 -0.72 -13.73 -14.96
N HIS A 71 -0.09 -13.13 -13.94
CA HIS A 71 0.74 -13.84 -12.97
C HIS A 71 -0.16 -14.54 -11.94
N PHE A 72 -0.26 -15.86 -12.05
CA PHE A 72 -0.99 -16.72 -11.13
C PHE A 72 -0.28 -18.07 -11.02
N GLY A 73 -0.09 -18.57 -9.81
CA GLY A 73 0.71 -19.76 -9.54
C GLY A 73 1.02 -19.91 -8.05
N MET A 74 2.09 -20.64 -7.74
CA MET A 74 2.48 -20.93 -6.34
C MET A 74 2.67 -19.66 -5.48
N ASN A 75 3.24 -18.60 -6.06
CA ASN A 75 3.60 -17.38 -5.33
C ASN A 75 2.40 -16.60 -4.79
N THR A 76 1.23 -16.67 -5.45
CA THR A 76 -0.06 -16.19 -4.94
C THR A 76 -0.45 -16.82 -3.60
N PHE A 77 0.00 -18.06 -3.33
CA PHE A 77 -0.32 -18.80 -2.11
C PHE A 77 0.80 -18.74 -1.06
N THR A 78 2.03 -18.39 -1.44
CA THR A 78 3.16 -18.22 -0.53
C THR A 78 3.47 -16.77 -0.15
N ASP A 79 2.70 -15.80 -0.69
CA ASP A 79 2.85 -14.36 -0.46
C ASP A 79 4.24 -13.84 -0.88
N LYS A 80 4.71 -14.31 -2.04
CA LYS A 80 6.00 -13.96 -2.66
C LYS A 80 5.80 -13.32 -4.04
N GLU A 81 6.81 -12.61 -4.53
CA GLU A 81 6.96 -12.31 -5.95
C GLU A 81 7.72 -13.44 -6.66
N TRP A 82 8.86 -13.86 -6.10
CA TRP A 82 9.67 -14.98 -6.59
C TRP A 82 9.71 -16.09 -5.53
N GLY A 83 9.27 -17.30 -5.88
CA GLY A 83 9.45 -18.51 -5.07
C GLY A 83 10.89 -19.03 -5.08
N ASP A 84 11.16 -20.06 -4.27
CA ASP A 84 12.51 -20.63 -4.10
C ASP A 84 12.64 -22.11 -4.51
N GLY A 85 11.65 -22.64 -5.23
CA GLY A 85 11.63 -23.99 -5.82
C GLY A 85 11.40 -25.11 -4.81
N LYS A 86 11.14 -24.79 -3.54
CA LYS A 86 10.99 -25.74 -2.41
C LYS A 86 9.61 -25.67 -1.77
N GLU A 87 8.74 -24.82 -2.32
CA GLU A 87 7.32 -24.79 -2.02
C GLU A 87 6.69 -26.18 -2.21
N SER A 88 5.79 -26.57 -1.32
CA SER A 88 5.04 -27.80 -1.50
C SER A 88 3.89 -27.58 -2.48
N PRO A 89 3.65 -28.46 -3.47
CA PRO A 89 2.41 -28.47 -4.25
C PRO A 89 1.14 -28.44 -3.39
N SER A 90 1.21 -28.92 -2.14
CA SER A 90 0.12 -28.82 -1.16
C SER A 90 -0.27 -27.38 -0.75
N GLN A 91 0.55 -26.37 -1.08
CA GLN A 91 0.27 -24.95 -0.80
C GLN A 91 -0.56 -24.29 -1.90
N PHE A 92 -0.49 -24.77 -3.14
CA PHE A 92 -1.33 -24.28 -4.24
C PHE A 92 -2.77 -24.77 -4.05
N SER A 93 -3.60 -24.00 -3.36
CA SER A 93 -4.96 -24.41 -2.99
C SER A 93 -6.00 -23.30 -3.25
N PRO A 94 -6.30 -22.98 -4.52
CA PRO A 94 -7.40 -22.09 -4.89
C PRO A 94 -8.69 -22.42 -4.13
N THR A 95 -9.30 -21.41 -3.52
CA THR A 95 -10.53 -21.55 -2.72
C THR A 95 -11.82 -21.38 -3.52
N GLY A 96 -11.73 -20.94 -4.77
CA GLY A 96 -12.86 -20.72 -5.68
C GLY A 96 -12.81 -21.60 -6.94
N ASP A 97 -13.84 -21.47 -7.77
CA ASP A 97 -13.89 -22.08 -9.10
C ASP A 97 -13.10 -21.19 -10.09
N VAL A 98 -11.88 -21.62 -10.42
CA VAL A 98 -10.94 -20.82 -11.23
C VAL A 98 -11.44 -20.66 -12.67
N GLY A 99 -12.11 -21.67 -13.25
CA GLY A 99 -12.67 -21.61 -14.59
C GLY A 99 -13.88 -20.67 -14.72
N GLU A 100 -14.80 -20.67 -13.76
CA GLU A 100 -15.91 -19.69 -13.74
C GLU A 100 -15.41 -18.27 -13.41
N ALA A 101 -14.41 -18.13 -12.53
CA ALA A 101 -13.74 -16.85 -12.30
C ALA A 101 -13.03 -16.33 -13.58
N ALA A 102 -12.31 -17.19 -14.29
CA ALA A 102 -11.62 -16.85 -15.53
C ALA A 102 -12.56 -16.30 -16.59
N LYS A 103 -13.77 -16.87 -16.75
CA LYS A 103 -14.79 -16.29 -17.65
C LYS A 103 -15.17 -14.86 -17.27
N SER A 104 -15.33 -14.58 -15.97
CA SER A 104 -15.64 -13.24 -15.47
C SER A 104 -14.53 -12.24 -15.79
N TRP A 105 -13.28 -12.53 -15.41
CA TRP A 105 -12.19 -11.58 -15.59
C TRP A 105 -11.63 -11.50 -17.02
N VAL A 106 -11.59 -12.60 -17.79
CA VAL A 106 -11.25 -12.54 -19.23
C VAL A 106 -12.27 -11.69 -19.98
N LYS A 107 -13.57 -11.84 -19.67
CA LYS A 107 -14.60 -10.95 -20.23
C LYS A 107 -14.37 -9.49 -19.79
N ALA A 108 -14.07 -9.24 -18.52
CA ALA A 108 -13.83 -7.88 -18.05
C ALA A 108 -12.62 -7.21 -18.74
N LEU A 109 -11.57 -7.98 -19.05
CA LEU A 109 -10.43 -7.52 -19.85
C LEU A 109 -10.83 -7.24 -21.32
N LYS A 110 -11.62 -8.13 -21.94
CA LYS A 110 -12.13 -7.91 -23.31
C LYS A 110 -13.05 -6.69 -23.39
N ASP A 111 -13.97 -6.54 -22.45
CA ASP A 111 -14.83 -5.36 -22.29
C ASP A 111 -14.01 -4.07 -22.03
N ALA A 112 -12.84 -4.19 -21.38
CA ALA A 112 -11.91 -3.09 -21.16
C ALA A 112 -11.06 -2.71 -22.39
N GLY A 113 -11.12 -3.52 -23.46
CA GLY A 113 -10.38 -3.33 -24.71
C GLY A 113 -8.97 -3.88 -24.69
N PHE A 114 -8.68 -4.88 -23.86
CA PHE A 114 -7.51 -5.74 -24.05
C PHE A 114 -7.83 -6.78 -25.12
N GLU A 115 -6.95 -6.91 -26.11
CA GLU A 115 -7.15 -7.86 -27.22
C GLU A 115 -6.42 -9.19 -27.01
N LYS A 116 -5.39 -9.21 -26.15
CA LYS A 116 -4.55 -10.37 -25.82
C LYS A 116 -4.37 -10.56 -24.31
N LEU A 117 -4.29 -11.81 -23.85
CA LEU A 117 -3.93 -12.22 -22.49
C LEU A 117 -2.72 -13.16 -22.51
N ILE A 118 -1.63 -12.80 -21.82
CA ILE A 118 -0.47 -13.66 -21.56
C ILE A 118 -0.62 -14.30 -20.17
N VAL A 119 -0.40 -15.61 -20.04
CA VAL A 119 -0.58 -16.36 -18.78
C VAL A 119 0.73 -17.01 -18.33
N THR A 120 1.09 -16.89 -17.05
CA THR A 120 2.26 -17.57 -16.46
C THR A 120 1.99 -19.06 -16.24
N ALA A 121 2.25 -19.89 -17.25
CA ALA A 121 2.06 -21.34 -17.13
C ALA A 121 3.05 -21.97 -16.12
N LYS A 122 4.29 -21.45 -16.11
CA LYS A 122 5.35 -21.77 -15.15
C LYS A 122 6.16 -20.51 -14.86
N HIS A 123 6.32 -20.16 -13.58
CA HIS A 123 7.15 -19.05 -13.12
C HIS A 123 8.54 -19.54 -12.64
N HIS A 124 9.44 -18.66 -12.18
CA HIS A 124 10.82 -19.00 -11.78
C HIS A 124 10.90 -20.15 -10.75
N ASP A 125 9.92 -20.25 -9.87
CA ASP A 125 9.74 -21.35 -8.89
C ASP A 125 9.54 -22.73 -9.51
N GLY A 126 9.28 -22.81 -10.81
CA GLY A 126 9.10 -24.07 -11.54
C GLY A 126 7.69 -24.67 -11.44
N PHE A 127 6.78 -24.07 -10.68
CA PHE A 127 5.45 -24.64 -10.47
C PHE A 127 4.59 -24.57 -11.74
N CYS A 128 4.17 -25.72 -12.23
CA CYS A 128 3.38 -25.84 -13.45
C CYS A 128 1.87 -25.82 -13.12
N ILE A 129 1.14 -24.80 -13.60
CA ILE A 129 -0.31 -24.65 -13.30
C ILE A 129 -1.22 -25.57 -14.13
N TRP A 130 -0.62 -26.43 -14.95
CA TRP A 130 -1.25 -27.50 -15.73
C TRP A 130 -0.66 -28.86 -15.32
N PRO A 131 -1.39 -29.98 -15.47
CA PRO A 131 -0.84 -31.31 -15.18
C PRO A 131 0.17 -31.69 -16.27
N SER A 132 1.46 -31.74 -15.92
CA SER A 132 2.57 -31.93 -16.87
C SER A 132 3.18 -33.33 -16.75
N GLU A 133 3.36 -34.03 -17.86
CA GLU A 133 3.98 -35.37 -17.89
C GLU A 133 5.46 -35.37 -17.45
N TYR A 134 6.08 -34.19 -17.29
CA TYR A 134 7.51 -34.00 -17.08
C TYR A 134 7.93 -33.62 -15.65
N THR A 135 7.02 -33.25 -14.76
CA THR A 135 7.34 -32.88 -13.37
C THR A 135 6.28 -33.35 -12.38
N LYS A 136 6.52 -33.15 -11.07
CA LYS A 136 5.56 -33.32 -9.97
C LYS A 136 5.40 -32.06 -9.12
N HIS A 137 6.09 -30.99 -9.50
CA HIS A 137 5.91 -29.67 -8.91
C HIS A 137 4.86 -28.92 -9.74
N ASP A 138 3.63 -29.43 -9.66
CA ASP A 138 2.55 -29.07 -10.59
C ASP A 138 1.18 -29.13 -9.91
N VAL A 139 0.15 -28.78 -10.69
CA VAL A 139 -1.24 -28.76 -10.24
C VAL A 139 -1.81 -30.16 -9.97
N GLU A 140 -1.38 -31.25 -10.64
CA GLU A 140 -1.89 -32.60 -10.34
C GLU A 140 -1.60 -33.00 -8.90
N ASN A 141 -0.38 -32.68 -8.42
CA ASN A 141 0.09 -32.98 -7.08
C ASN A 141 -0.41 -32.00 -5.99
N SER A 142 -1.19 -30.99 -6.36
CA SER A 142 -1.83 -30.03 -5.43
C SER A 142 -3.15 -30.55 -4.82
N PRO A 143 -3.81 -29.85 -3.87
CA PRO A 143 -5.17 -30.17 -3.42
C PRO A 143 -6.24 -29.87 -4.48
N TYR A 144 -5.99 -28.91 -5.37
CA TYR A 144 -6.89 -28.53 -6.46
C TYR A 144 -6.91 -29.60 -7.57
N LYS A 145 -8.04 -29.73 -8.27
CA LYS A 145 -8.33 -30.86 -9.19
C LYS A 145 -8.90 -30.39 -10.52
N GLY A 146 -8.30 -29.34 -11.06
CA GLY A 146 -8.53 -28.79 -12.40
C GLY A 146 -7.22 -28.65 -13.18
N ASP A 147 -7.27 -27.83 -14.22
CA ASP A 147 -6.15 -27.50 -15.11
C ASP A 147 -6.27 -26.02 -15.44
N VAL A 148 -5.54 -25.19 -14.69
CA VAL A 148 -5.73 -23.74 -14.71
C VAL A 148 -5.39 -23.15 -16.09
N LEU A 149 -4.40 -23.72 -16.78
CA LEU A 149 -4.05 -23.28 -18.12
C LEU A 149 -5.16 -23.59 -19.12
N ALA A 150 -5.77 -24.79 -19.06
CA ALA A 150 -6.92 -25.14 -19.91
C ALA A 150 -8.19 -24.36 -19.55
N GLU A 151 -8.43 -24.08 -18.27
CA GLU A 151 -9.58 -23.31 -17.78
C GLU A 151 -9.52 -21.85 -18.24
N ILE A 152 -8.36 -21.19 -18.15
CA ILE A 152 -8.16 -19.84 -18.71
C ILE A 152 -8.21 -19.88 -20.25
N SER A 153 -7.64 -20.89 -20.89
CA SER A 153 -7.71 -21.06 -22.35
C SER A 153 -9.16 -21.21 -22.87
N ALA A 154 -10.01 -21.90 -22.11
CA ALA A 154 -11.44 -22.01 -22.41
C ALA A 154 -12.15 -20.65 -22.29
N ALA A 155 -11.84 -19.85 -21.27
CA ALA A 155 -12.36 -18.49 -21.15
C ALA A 155 -11.89 -17.57 -22.30
N CYS A 156 -10.60 -17.61 -22.67
CA CYS A 156 -10.09 -16.88 -23.84
C CYS A 156 -10.80 -17.29 -25.14
N SER A 157 -11.03 -18.59 -25.32
CA SER A 157 -11.76 -19.16 -26.45
C SER A 157 -13.24 -18.75 -26.51
N GLU A 158 -13.88 -18.52 -25.35
CA GLU A 158 -15.28 -18.08 -25.22
C GLU A 158 -15.46 -16.61 -25.61
N TYR A 159 -14.52 -15.73 -25.23
CA TYR A 159 -14.59 -14.27 -25.45
C TYR A 159 -13.77 -13.75 -26.63
N ASP A 160 -13.12 -14.65 -27.38
CA ASP A 160 -12.19 -14.34 -28.47
C ASP A 160 -11.06 -13.39 -28.06
N MET A 161 -10.50 -13.65 -26.88
CA MET A 161 -9.27 -13.04 -26.39
C MET A 161 -8.08 -13.81 -26.99
N ASP A 162 -7.16 -13.13 -27.68
CA ASP A 162 -5.93 -13.79 -28.12
C ASP A 162 -5.11 -14.23 -26.90
N MET A 163 -4.47 -15.39 -26.98
CA MET A 163 -3.70 -15.91 -25.85
C MET A 163 -2.20 -15.89 -26.15
N GLY A 164 -1.42 -15.52 -25.14
CA GLY A 164 0.02 -15.74 -25.08
C GLY A 164 0.38 -16.61 -23.89
N LEU A 165 1.58 -17.18 -23.91
CA LEU A 165 2.09 -18.03 -22.84
C LEU A 165 3.42 -17.51 -22.31
N TYR A 166 3.51 -17.29 -21.00
CA TYR A 166 4.80 -17.16 -20.31
C TYR A 166 5.20 -18.54 -19.77
N LEU A 167 6.42 -18.96 -20.07
CA LEU A 167 7.03 -20.18 -19.53
C LEU A 167 8.48 -19.87 -19.14
N SER A 168 8.75 -19.72 -17.84
CA SER A 168 10.05 -19.21 -17.39
C SER A 168 11.22 -20.10 -17.84
N PRO A 169 12.24 -19.56 -18.53
CA PRO A 169 13.45 -20.30 -18.86
C PRO A 169 14.26 -20.67 -17.61
N TRP A 170 14.34 -19.76 -16.63
CA TRP A 170 14.90 -20.07 -15.31
C TRP A 170 13.90 -20.89 -14.49
N ASP A 171 14.34 -22.02 -13.96
CA ASP A 171 13.55 -22.92 -13.12
C ASP A 171 14.38 -23.28 -11.88
N VAL A 172 13.87 -23.00 -10.68
CA VAL A 172 14.56 -23.24 -9.41
C VAL A 172 14.21 -24.63 -8.82
N ASN A 173 13.22 -25.32 -9.38
CA ASN A 173 12.76 -26.63 -8.90
C ASN A 173 13.32 -27.81 -9.71
N ALA A 174 13.45 -27.67 -11.03
CA ALA A 174 13.80 -28.77 -11.92
C ALA A 174 15.19 -29.37 -11.63
N GLU A 175 15.25 -30.67 -11.32
CA GLU A 175 16.50 -31.43 -11.07
C GLU A 175 17.49 -31.41 -12.27
N SER A 176 17.02 -31.00 -13.45
CA SER A 176 17.81 -30.84 -14.68
C SER A 176 18.42 -29.45 -14.88
N TYR A 177 18.03 -28.44 -14.09
CA TYR A 177 18.49 -27.07 -14.31
C TYR A 177 19.93 -26.85 -13.83
N GLY A 178 20.80 -26.35 -14.71
CA GLY A 178 22.24 -26.17 -14.45
C GLY A 178 23.09 -27.20 -15.18
N TYR A 179 24.18 -27.66 -14.57
CA TYR A 179 25.03 -28.74 -15.10
C TYR A 179 25.63 -29.58 -13.98
N TYR A 180 25.20 -30.83 -13.85
CA TYR A 180 25.57 -31.72 -12.76
C TYR A 180 25.91 -33.13 -13.26
N ASP A 181 26.96 -33.74 -12.71
CA ASP A 181 27.22 -35.15 -12.97
C ASP A 181 26.19 -36.06 -12.29
N LYS A 182 26.12 -37.31 -12.77
CA LYS A 182 25.25 -38.39 -12.23
C LYS A 182 25.43 -38.71 -10.73
N ASP A 183 26.43 -38.14 -10.07
CA ASP A 183 26.69 -38.31 -8.63
C ASP A 183 26.34 -37.02 -7.84
N GLY A 184 25.77 -36.01 -8.51
CA GLY A 184 25.29 -34.74 -7.93
C GLY A 184 26.34 -33.62 -7.85
N ASN A 185 27.48 -33.74 -8.55
CA ASN A 185 28.55 -32.74 -8.47
C ASN A 185 28.42 -31.70 -9.58
N ALA A 186 28.49 -30.41 -9.23
CA ALA A 186 28.46 -29.32 -10.19
C ALA A 186 29.62 -29.39 -11.20
N LEU A 187 29.31 -29.28 -12.48
CA LEU A 187 30.27 -29.29 -13.58
C LEU A 187 30.83 -27.89 -13.91
N LEU A 188 30.22 -26.84 -13.35
CA LEU A 188 30.67 -25.44 -13.42
C LEU A 188 31.06 -24.89 -12.03
N ASP A 189 31.88 -23.84 -12.00
CA ASP A 189 32.19 -23.05 -10.80
C ASP A 189 31.17 -21.92 -10.56
N GLU A 190 31.31 -21.21 -9.43
CA GLU A 190 30.49 -20.05 -9.02
C GLU A 190 30.49 -18.88 -10.05
N ASN A 191 31.35 -18.92 -11.07
CA ASN A 191 31.46 -17.95 -12.15
C ASN A 191 30.97 -18.54 -13.50
N GLY A 192 30.30 -19.69 -13.49
CA GLY A 192 29.79 -20.39 -14.67
C GLY A 192 30.87 -21.04 -15.55
N LYS A 193 32.05 -21.38 -15.01
CA LYS A 193 33.17 -21.92 -15.80
C LYS A 193 33.37 -23.43 -15.57
N PRO A 194 33.64 -24.23 -16.62
CA PRO A 194 33.91 -25.66 -16.49
C PRO A 194 34.99 -26.00 -15.44
N VAL A 195 34.62 -26.82 -14.46
CA VAL A 195 35.55 -27.28 -13.43
C VAL A 195 36.58 -28.26 -14.00
N ASN A 196 37.65 -28.53 -13.23
CA ASN A 196 38.67 -29.52 -13.57
C ASN A 196 39.40 -29.34 -14.93
N GLY A 197 39.21 -28.21 -15.61
CA GLY A 197 39.79 -27.91 -16.91
C GLY A 197 39.06 -28.54 -18.11
N MET A 198 37.78 -28.90 -17.94
CA MET A 198 36.93 -29.41 -19.02
C MET A 198 36.61 -28.32 -20.06
N THR A 199 36.22 -28.74 -21.26
CA THR A 199 35.53 -27.88 -22.25
C THR A 199 34.03 -27.83 -21.96
N MET A 200 33.30 -26.86 -22.54
CA MET A 200 31.84 -26.80 -22.39
C MET A 200 31.13 -27.94 -23.14
N GLU A 201 31.72 -28.45 -24.22
CA GLU A 201 31.27 -29.68 -24.89
C GLU A 201 31.34 -30.88 -23.93
N GLU A 202 32.47 -31.04 -23.24
CA GLU A 202 32.65 -32.06 -22.20
C GLU A 202 31.80 -31.88 -20.93
N VAL A 203 31.27 -30.68 -20.67
CA VAL A 203 30.28 -30.44 -19.61
C VAL A 203 28.94 -31.01 -20.08
N LYS A 204 28.47 -30.60 -21.27
CA LYS A 204 27.21 -31.09 -21.85
C LYS A 204 27.19 -32.61 -22.12
N GLU A 205 28.33 -33.23 -22.44
CA GLU A 205 28.45 -34.70 -22.56
C GLU A 205 28.41 -35.46 -21.22
N LYS A 206 28.59 -34.78 -20.07
CA LYS A 206 28.65 -35.39 -18.73
C LYS A 206 27.48 -35.02 -17.83
N ASP A 207 26.72 -34.01 -18.21
CA ASP A 207 25.52 -33.57 -17.54
C ASP A 207 24.48 -34.70 -17.49
N ALA A 208 23.82 -34.84 -16.34
CA ALA A 208 23.00 -36.01 -16.04
C ALA A 208 21.59 -35.93 -16.67
N LEU A 209 21.05 -34.72 -16.82
CA LEU A 209 19.67 -34.44 -17.20
C LEU A 209 19.63 -33.07 -17.93
N ASP A 210 19.55 -33.03 -19.26
CA ASP A 210 19.55 -31.76 -19.99
C ASP A 210 18.24 -30.97 -19.78
N TYR A 211 18.33 -29.78 -19.17
CA TYR A 211 17.20 -28.86 -19.03
C TYR A 211 16.54 -28.49 -20.36
N ASN A 212 17.30 -28.47 -21.47
CA ASN A 212 16.75 -28.13 -22.79
C ASN A 212 15.80 -29.22 -23.31
N ASP A 213 16.05 -30.50 -23.01
CA ASP A 213 15.07 -31.56 -23.28
C ASP A 213 13.80 -31.34 -22.44
N TYR A 214 13.93 -31.09 -21.14
CA TYR A 214 12.79 -30.83 -20.25
C TYR A 214 11.95 -29.62 -20.72
N TYR A 215 12.58 -28.47 -20.96
CA TYR A 215 11.90 -27.24 -21.36
C TYR A 215 11.26 -27.37 -22.75
N VAL A 216 11.95 -27.95 -23.74
CA VAL A 216 11.36 -28.16 -25.08
C VAL A 216 10.22 -29.18 -25.06
N ASN A 217 10.29 -30.20 -24.20
CA ASN A 217 9.19 -31.14 -24.02
C ASN A 217 7.95 -30.46 -23.39
N GLN A 218 8.13 -29.55 -22.42
CA GLN A 218 7.02 -28.73 -21.90
C GLN A 218 6.44 -27.76 -22.95
N ILE A 219 7.26 -27.21 -23.85
CA ILE A 219 6.76 -26.47 -25.01
C ILE A 219 5.87 -27.37 -25.86
N GLU A 220 6.36 -28.55 -26.29
CA GLU A 220 5.64 -29.45 -27.19
C GLU A 220 4.34 -29.98 -26.56
N GLU A 221 4.34 -30.26 -25.26
CA GLU A 221 3.14 -30.63 -24.47
C GLU A 221 2.02 -29.56 -24.52
N ILE A 222 2.40 -28.28 -24.58
CA ILE A 222 1.45 -27.16 -24.64
C ILE A 222 1.03 -26.85 -26.08
N VAL A 223 1.98 -26.59 -26.99
CA VAL A 223 1.66 -26.10 -28.35
C VAL A 223 1.01 -27.15 -29.25
N THR A 224 1.13 -28.44 -28.95
CA THR A 224 0.45 -29.50 -29.73
C THR A 224 -0.96 -29.82 -29.22
N ASN A 225 -1.39 -29.24 -28.09
CA ASN A 225 -2.58 -29.67 -27.37
C ASN A 225 -3.75 -28.67 -27.50
N PRO A 226 -4.81 -28.98 -28.28
CA PRO A 226 -5.82 -28.01 -28.70
C PRO A 226 -6.79 -27.54 -27.60
N LYS A 227 -6.57 -27.93 -26.33
CA LYS A 227 -7.28 -27.37 -25.16
C LYS A 227 -6.65 -26.07 -24.65
N TYR A 228 -5.40 -25.77 -25.02
CA TYR A 228 -4.69 -24.57 -24.59
C TYR A 228 -4.72 -23.46 -25.66
N GLY A 229 -4.63 -22.20 -25.26
CA GLY A 229 -4.69 -21.05 -26.18
C GLY A 229 -6.10 -20.67 -26.63
N ASN A 230 -6.24 -19.60 -27.43
CA ASN A 230 -7.51 -19.22 -28.07
C ASN A 230 -7.83 -20.25 -29.17
N LYS A 231 -8.80 -21.15 -28.89
CA LYS A 231 -9.25 -22.21 -29.81
C LYS A 231 -8.10 -23.11 -30.29
N GLY A 232 -7.14 -23.40 -29.41
CA GLY A 232 -5.96 -24.21 -29.73
C GLY A 232 -4.78 -23.43 -30.32
N ARG A 233 -4.74 -22.09 -30.18
CA ARG A 233 -3.72 -21.21 -30.78
C ARG A 233 -3.15 -20.17 -29.79
N PHE A 234 -1.86 -19.89 -29.92
CA PHE A 234 -1.14 -18.80 -29.27
C PHE A 234 -0.68 -17.74 -30.28
N THR A 235 -0.71 -16.48 -29.85
CA THR A 235 -0.23 -15.31 -30.62
C THR A 235 1.13 -14.80 -30.14
N GLU A 236 1.49 -15.13 -28.90
CA GLU A 236 2.78 -14.77 -28.32
C GLU A 236 3.33 -15.82 -27.36
N TRP A 237 4.65 -15.95 -27.32
CA TRP A 237 5.38 -16.74 -26.34
C TRP A 237 6.38 -15.86 -25.60
N TRP A 238 6.40 -15.90 -24.27
CA TRP A 238 7.16 -15.01 -23.42
C TRP A 238 8.23 -15.78 -22.65
N MET A 239 9.50 -15.53 -22.98
CA MET A 239 10.67 -16.12 -22.33
C MET A 239 11.44 -15.05 -21.57
N ASP A 240 11.54 -15.25 -20.27
CA ASP A 240 12.16 -14.30 -19.36
C ASP A 240 13.69 -14.22 -19.51
N GLY A 241 14.22 -13.01 -19.29
CA GLY A 241 15.65 -12.76 -19.10
C GLY A 241 16.05 -12.63 -17.63
N ALA A 242 15.08 -12.50 -16.72
CA ALA A 242 15.32 -12.39 -15.29
C ALA A 242 15.85 -13.71 -14.70
N LYS A 243 16.86 -13.57 -13.85
CA LYS A 243 17.48 -14.68 -13.12
C LYS A 243 18.11 -14.17 -11.82
N GLY A 244 17.86 -14.84 -10.71
CA GLY A 244 18.36 -14.45 -9.39
C GLY A 244 19.88 -14.52 -9.24
N GLU A 245 20.43 -13.63 -8.40
CA GLU A 245 21.85 -13.65 -8.04
C GLU A 245 22.24 -15.01 -7.43
N GLY A 246 23.25 -15.65 -8.00
CA GLY A 246 23.74 -16.96 -7.55
C GLY A 246 23.01 -18.18 -8.10
N GLY A 247 21.98 -18.03 -8.95
CA GLY A 247 21.35 -19.17 -9.62
C GLY A 247 22.28 -19.85 -10.65
N ASP A 248 22.18 -21.17 -10.81
CA ASP A 248 23.10 -21.98 -11.60
C ASP A 248 23.15 -21.61 -13.09
N ALA A 249 24.35 -21.63 -13.67
CA ALA A 249 24.57 -21.24 -15.06
C ALA A 249 24.03 -22.31 -16.02
N GLN A 250 23.19 -21.88 -16.96
CA GLN A 250 22.49 -22.69 -17.95
C GLN A 250 22.65 -22.01 -19.31
N GLU A 251 23.03 -22.76 -20.35
CA GLU A 251 22.88 -22.34 -21.74
C GLU A 251 21.57 -22.92 -22.29
N TYR A 252 20.75 -22.06 -22.92
CA TYR A 252 19.50 -22.44 -23.58
C TYR A 252 19.74 -22.71 -25.08
N ASP A 253 19.20 -23.83 -25.59
CA ASP A 253 19.19 -24.16 -27.03
C ASP A 253 18.12 -23.34 -27.75
N MET A 254 18.41 -22.05 -27.93
CA MET A 254 17.49 -21.08 -28.53
C MET A 254 17.06 -21.48 -29.95
N ASP A 255 17.96 -22.09 -30.74
CA ASP A 255 17.65 -22.56 -32.09
C ASP A 255 16.56 -23.64 -32.06
N ARG A 256 16.67 -24.63 -31.14
CA ARG A 256 15.65 -25.67 -30.94
C ARG A 256 14.36 -25.12 -30.34
N ILE A 257 14.45 -24.27 -29.31
CA ILE A 257 13.30 -23.66 -28.63
C ILE A 257 12.47 -22.84 -29.63
N LEU A 258 13.09 -21.90 -30.35
CA LEU A 258 12.42 -21.07 -31.34
C LEU A 258 11.85 -21.89 -32.49
N LYS A 259 12.54 -22.97 -32.91
CA LYS A 259 12.03 -23.91 -33.91
C LYS A 259 10.78 -24.65 -33.44
N THR A 260 10.79 -25.25 -32.25
CA THR A 260 9.63 -26.01 -31.72
C THR A 260 8.41 -25.11 -31.57
N ILE A 261 8.58 -23.88 -31.10
CA ILE A 261 7.49 -22.89 -31.02
C ILE A 261 6.98 -22.56 -32.44
N LYS A 262 7.84 -22.14 -33.37
CA LYS A 262 7.43 -21.64 -34.70
C LYS A 262 6.93 -22.70 -35.68
N GLU A 263 7.35 -23.97 -35.54
CA GLU A 263 6.85 -25.06 -36.39
C GLU A 263 5.42 -25.48 -36.01
N ASN A 264 5.03 -25.31 -34.74
CA ASN A 264 3.66 -25.56 -34.27
C ASN A 264 2.77 -24.32 -34.34
N GLU A 265 3.35 -23.13 -34.10
CA GLU A 265 2.66 -21.84 -34.13
C GLU A 265 3.22 -20.87 -35.20
N PRO A 266 2.92 -21.08 -36.50
CA PRO A 266 3.40 -20.19 -37.56
C PRO A 266 2.87 -18.76 -37.43
N GLY A 267 3.79 -17.81 -37.31
CA GLY A 267 3.49 -16.37 -37.20
C GLY A 267 3.45 -15.81 -35.78
N ILE A 268 3.62 -16.66 -34.76
CA ILE A 268 3.70 -16.24 -33.35
C ILE A 268 4.85 -15.25 -33.09
N LEU A 269 4.61 -14.28 -32.20
CA LEU A 269 5.66 -13.41 -31.68
C LEU A 269 6.34 -14.07 -30.46
N ILE A 270 7.63 -13.78 -30.23
CA ILE A 270 8.38 -14.40 -29.14
C ILE A 270 9.21 -13.36 -28.39
N PHE A 271 8.74 -12.93 -27.21
CA PHE A 271 9.57 -12.15 -26.27
C PHE A 271 10.72 -13.05 -25.76
N GLY A 272 11.91 -12.47 -25.63
CA GLY A 272 13.16 -13.21 -25.36
C GLY A 272 13.75 -13.93 -26.58
N GLY A 273 13.02 -14.03 -27.71
CA GLY A 273 13.47 -14.71 -28.93
C GLY A 273 14.47 -13.95 -29.80
N GLY A 274 15.11 -12.88 -29.29
CA GLY A 274 16.01 -12.01 -30.05
C GLY A 274 15.36 -11.40 -31.31
N VAL A 275 16.17 -11.12 -32.35
CA VAL A 275 15.65 -10.55 -33.61
C VAL A 275 14.69 -11.49 -34.36
N GLU A 276 14.77 -12.80 -34.06
CA GLU A 276 13.88 -13.84 -34.58
C GLU A 276 12.49 -13.79 -33.92
N GLY A 277 12.38 -13.30 -32.69
CA GLY A 277 11.13 -13.25 -31.93
C GLY A 277 10.24 -12.04 -32.25
N GLY A 278 10.82 -10.95 -32.75
CA GLY A 278 10.06 -9.80 -33.25
C GLY A 278 9.41 -8.90 -32.18
N ILE A 279 9.76 -9.09 -30.90
CA ILE A 279 9.45 -8.21 -29.77
C ILE A 279 10.75 -7.87 -29.04
N HIS A 280 10.83 -6.69 -28.44
CA HIS A 280 11.88 -6.34 -27.50
C HIS A 280 11.32 -5.59 -26.29
N TRP A 281 11.96 -5.80 -25.14
CA TRP A 281 11.63 -5.14 -23.89
C TRP A 281 11.88 -3.62 -23.96
N ILE A 282 10.96 -2.81 -23.45
CA ILE A 282 11.17 -1.36 -23.32
C ILE A 282 12.24 -0.98 -22.29
N GLY A 283 12.78 -1.94 -21.53
CA GLY A 283 13.88 -1.71 -20.59
C GLY A 283 13.44 -1.26 -19.19
N ASN A 284 12.14 -1.29 -18.87
CA ASN A 284 11.63 -1.02 -17.54
C ASN A 284 10.19 -1.56 -17.30
N GLU A 285 9.99 -2.17 -16.14
CA GLU A 285 8.69 -2.65 -15.61
C GLU A 285 7.72 -1.52 -15.17
N LYS A 286 7.95 -0.28 -15.62
CA LYS A 286 7.17 0.90 -15.20
C LYS A 286 6.14 1.33 -16.23
N GLY A 287 6.12 0.70 -17.41
CA GLY A 287 5.27 1.11 -18.52
C GLY A 287 5.66 2.49 -19.04
N ILE A 288 6.94 2.69 -19.37
CA ILE A 288 7.45 3.96 -19.90
C ILE A 288 8.31 3.70 -21.14
N ALA A 289 7.74 3.99 -22.32
CA ALA A 289 8.49 4.14 -23.56
C ALA A 289 9.02 5.57 -23.73
N SER A 290 10.01 5.72 -24.60
CA SER A 290 10.70 6.99 -24.82
C SER A 290 9.99 7.84 -25.88
N ASN A 291 10.16 9.17 -25.80
CA ASN A 291 9.73 10.08 -26.87
C ASN A 291 10.50 9.91 -28.19
N ASN A 292 11.49 9.00 -28.20
CA ASN A 292 12.31 8.55 -29.33
C ASN A 292 12.34 7.00 -29.41
N THR A 293 11.21 6.32 -29.18
CA THR A 293 11.12 4.86 -29.34
C THR A 293 10.96 4.47 -30.82
N TRP A 294 11.80 3.53 -31.27
CA TRP A 294 11.83 2.95 -32.62
C TRP A 294 11.48 1.46 -32.58
N ALA A 295 10.54 1.02 -33.42
CA ALA A 295 10.13 -0.39 -33.52
C ALA A 295 11.11 -1.23 -34.38
N LYS A 296 12.42 -0.99 -34.21
CA LYS A 296 13.49 -1.49 -35.07
C LYS A 296 14.72 -1.83 -34.25
N VAL A 297 15.38 -2.94 -34.56
CA VAL A 297 16.58 -3.45 -33.88
C VAL A 297 17.60 -3.98 -34.91
N ASP A 298 18.81 -4.27 -34.46
CA ASP A 298 19.88 -4.86 -35.29
C ASP A 298 20.54 -6.04 -34.57
N LEU A 299 21.67 -6.53 -35.09
CA LEU A 299 22.52 -7.54 -34.44
C LEU A 299 23.82 -6.93 -33.91
N ARG A 300 24.27 -7.39 -32.73
CA ARG A 300 25.64 -7.19 -32.24
C ARG A 300 26.61 -8.13 -32.99
N GLU A 301 27.92 -7.91 -32.83
CA GLU A 301 28.95 -8.73 -33.51
C GLU A 301 28.94 -10.21 -33.09
N ASP A 302 28.35 -10.53 -31.93
CA ASP A 302 28.17 -11.89 -31.40
C ASP A 302 26.86 -12.57 -31.86
N GLY A 303 25.99 -11.88 -32.59
CA GLY A 303 24.68 -12.39 -33.01
C GLY A 303 23.53 -12.15 -32.01
N SER A 304 23.78 -11.53 -30.86
CA SER A 304 22.71 -11.08 -29.96
C SER A 304 21.96 -9.85 -30.50
N MET A 305 20.71 -9.65 -30.07
CA MET A 305 19.87 -8.53 -30.50
C MET A 305 20.40 -7.18 -29.99
N ALA A 306 20.83 -6.30 -30.89
CA ALA A 306 21.13 -4.91 -30.59
C ALA A 306 19.83 -4.10 -30.53
N ASP A 307 19.34 -3.92 -29.31
CA ASP A 307 18.08 -3.28 -28.91
C ASP A 307 18.14 -1.74 -28.83
N GLY A 308 19.29 -1.18 -28.44
CA GLY A 308 19.41 0.25 -28.12
C GLY A 308 19.02 0.61 -26.68
N TYR A 309 19.20 -0.32 -25.73
CA TYR A 309 19.03 -0.08 -24.29
C TYR A 309 20.04 0.95 -23.74
N SER A 310 19.60 1.80 -22.80
CA SER A 310 20.43 2.77 -22.08
C SER A 310 20.35 2.55 -20.57
N GLU A 311 21.36 1.89 -19.99
CA GLU A 311 21.52 1.70 -18.53
C GLU A 311 21.38 3.01 -17.73
N LYS A 312 21.85 4.13 -18.31
CA LYS A 312 21.84 5.45 -17.67
C LYS A 312 20.43 6.02 -17.52
N ASP A 313 19.54 5.70 -18.47
CA ASP A 313 18.23 6.32 -18.60
C ASP A 313 17.07 5.37 -18.27
N GLY A 314 17.31 4.05 -18.29
CA GLY A 314 16.35 3.02 -17.87
C GLY A 314 15.29 2.70 -18.93
N PHE A 315 15.64 2.74 -20.22
CA PHE A 315 14.76 2.32 -21.31
C PHE A 315 15.52 1.92 -22.57
N THR A 316 14.80 1.29 -23.50
CA THR A 316 15.21 0.91 -24.84
C THR A 316 14.72 1.92 -25.88
N TYR A 317 15.63 2.48 -26.67
CA TYR A 317 15.28 3.42 -27.74
C TYR A 317 14.91 2.74 -29.06
N GLY A 318 15.33 1.50 -29.30
CA GLY A 318 15.41 0.95 -30.66
C GLY A 318 16.59 1.55 -31.45
N ILE A 319 16.79 1.06 -32.67
CA ILE A 319 17.80 1.50 -33.63
C ILE A 319 17.10 1.99 -34.91
N PRO A 320 17.14 3.29 -35.25
CA PRO A 320 16.35 3.85 -36.36
C PRO A 320 16.61 3.20 -37.73
N GLU A 321 17.87 2.88 -38.01
CA GLU A 321 18.32 2.21 -39.24
C GLU A 321 18.45 0.67 -39.05
N GLY A 322 17.83 0.13 -38.00
CA GLY A 322 17.81 -1.30 -37.68
C GLY A 322 17.20 -2.15 -38.78
N LYS A 323 17.78 -3.34 -38.99
CA LYS A 323 17.44 -4.25 -40.10
C LYS A 323 16.23 -5.14 -39.81
N TYR A 324 15.84 -5.28 -38.55
CA TYR A 324 14.74 -6.13 -38.10
C TYR A 324 13.67 -5.26 -37.45
N TRP A 325 12.40 -5.49 -37.79
CA TRP A 325 11.30 -4.86 -37.06
C TRP A 325 11.10 -5.63 -35.75
N SER A 326 10.88 -4.91 -34.67
CA SER A 326 10.64 -5.49 -33.36
C SER A 326 9.71 -4.59 -32.58
N VAL A 327 8.59 -5.14 -32.10
CA VAL A 327 7.61 -4.38 -31.33
C VAL A 327 8.25 -3.99 -29.98
N PRO A 328 8.28 -2.69 -29.63
CA PRO A 328 8.71 -2.25 -28.32
C PRO A 328 7.58 -2.53 -27.32
N GLU A 329 7.70 -3.58 -26.51
CA GLU A 329 6.70 -3.94 -25.51
C GLU A 329 6.97 -3.24 -24.18
N SER A 330 5.95 -2.55 -23.66
CA SER A 330 5.98 -1.91 -22.34
C SER A 330 5.16 -2.70 -21.33
N ASP A 331 5.82 -3.55 -20.56
CA ASP A 331 5.28 -4.31 -19.44
C ASP A 331 5.20 -3.48 -18.15
N VAL A 332 4.15 -3.72 -17.36
CA VAL A 332 3.98 -3.15 -16.01
C VAL A 332 2.82 -3.83 -15.29
N SER A 333 2.95 -4.11 -13.99
CA SER A 333 1.80 -4.59 -13.19
C SER A 333 0.81 -3.50 -12.85
N ILE A 334 -0.49 -3.82 -12.74
CA ILE A 334 -1.49 -2.89 -12.21
C ILE A 334 -1.26 -2.65 -10.71
N THR A 335 -0.78 -3.63 -9.96
CA THR A 335 -0.39 -3.56 -8.54
C THR A 335 1.08 -3.14 -8.36
N PRO A 336 1.61 -3.03 -7.12
CA PRO A 336 3.04 -2.80 -6.88
C PRO A 336 3.93 -3.96 -7.32
N GLY A 337 3.50 -5.20 -7.07
CA GLY A 337 4.14 -6.44 -7.53
C GLY A 337 3.36 -7.12 -8.67
N TRP A 338 3.98 -8.12 -9.27
CA TRP A 338 3.45 -8.98 -10.32
C TRP A 338 2.43 -9.99 -9.80
N PHE A 339 2.67 -10.63 -8.65
CA PHE A 339 1.69 -11.52 -8.03
C PHE A 339 0.69 -10.77 -7.15
N TYR A 340 -0.43 -11.43 -6.84
CA TYR A 340 -1.41 -10.91 -5.90
C TYR A 340 -0.90 -11.04 -4.46
N HIS A 341 -0.95 -9.94 -3.73
CA HIS A 341 -0.71 -9.85 -2.29
C HIS A 341 -1.90 -9.18 -1.60
N ASP A 342 -2.27 -9.65 -0.41
CA ASP A 342 -3.41 -9.10 0.33
C ASP A 342 -3.16 -7.65 0.76
N GLY A 343 -4.03 -6.73 0.32
CA GLY A 343 -3.93 -5.30 0.59
C GLY A 343 -3.10 -4.49 -0.43
N ASN A 344 -2.49 -5.12 -1.43
CA ASN A 344 -1.92 -4.40 -2.57
C ASN A 344 -3.04 -3.72 -3.39
N LEU A 345 -2.85 -2.45 -3.73
CA LEU A 345 -3.83 -1.65 -4.47
C LEU A 345 -3.43 -1.46 -5.94
N PRO A 346 -4.40 -1.38 -6.87
CA PRO A 346 -4.09 -1.04 -8.24
C PRO A 346 -3.69 0.44 -8.38
N LYS A 347 -2.74 0.71 -9.29
CA LYS A 347 -2.26 2.04 -9.70
C LYS A 347 -3.43 2.98 -10.01
N SER A 348 -3.34 4.24 -9.58
CA SER A 348 -4.42 5.22 -9.71
C SER A 348 -4.68 5.60 -11.16
N MET A 349 -5.84 6.22 -11.43
CA MET A 349 -6.20 6.67 -12.78
C MET A 349 -5.16 7.63 -13.39
N SER A 350 -4.57 8.51 -12.57
CA SER A 350 -3.48 9.39 -13.00
C SER A 350 -2.21 8.60 -13.38
N GLN A 351 -1.89 7.52 -12.67
CA GLN A 351 -0.75 6.65 -12.99
C GLN A 351 -1.02 5.84 -14.27
N LEU A 352 -2.17 5.18 -14.40
CA LEU A 352 -2.53 4.39 -15.57
C LEU A 352 -2.66 5.25 -16.84
N SER A 353 -3.20 6.46 -16.73
CA SER A 353 -3.21 7.42 -17.83
C SER A 353 -1.78 7.87 -18.19
N SER A 354 -0.93 8.16 -17.21
CA SER A 354 0.48 8.52 -17.45
C SER A 354 1.23 7.39 -18.16
N ILE A 355 0.96 6.12 -17.80
CA ILE A 355 1.47 4.94 -18.50
C ILE A 355 0.93 4.90 -19.94
N TYR A 356 -0.38 4.95 -20.17
CA TYR A 356 -1.00 4.90 -21.51
C TYR A 356 -0.42 5.95 -22.48
N PHE A 357 -0.26 7.20 -22.02
CA PHE A 357 0.36 8.27 -22.82
C PHE A 357 1.90 8.15 -22.92
N SER A 358 2.55 7.33 -22.10
CA SER A 358 3.99 7.04 -22.16
C SER A 358 4.34 5.77 -22.94
N THR A 359 3.39 4.85 -23.17
CA THR A 359 3.58 3.60 -23.92
C THR A 359 2.96 3.71 -25.31
N ILE A 360 1.63 3.58 -25.39
CA ILE A 360 0.84 3.65 -26.62
C ILE A 360 0.94 5.05 -27.23
N GLY A 361 0.98 6.08 -26.39
CA GLY A 361 1.30 7.45 -26.78
C GLY A 361 2.70 7.67 -27.37
N ASN A 362 3.58 6.65 -27.36
CA ASN A 362 4.92 6.62 -27.95
C ASN A 362 5.12 5.44 -28.93
N GLY A 363 4.04 4.79 -29.38
CA GLY A 363 4.09 3.69 -30.36
C GLY A 363 4.56 2.34 -29.78
N SER A 364 4.39 2.14 -28.48
CA SER A 364 4.74 0.92 -27.73
C SER A 364 3.48 0.31 -27.10
N PRO A 365 3.06 -0.91 -27.50
CA PRO A 365 1.96 -1.61 -26.84
C PRO A 365 2.19 -1.79 -25.34
N LEU A 366 1.09 -1.75 -24.58
CA LEU A 366 1.07 -1.87 -23.13
C LEU A 366 0.67 -3.29 -22.72
N LEU A 367 1.58 -3.98 -22.02
CA LEU A 367 1.32 -5.26 -21.38
C LEU A 367 1.06 -5.03 -19.87
N LEU A 368 -0.22 -4.86 -19.51
CA LEU A 368 -0.63 -4.60 -18.13
C LEU A 368 -0.88 -5.90 -17.36
N ASN A 369 -0.07 -6.22 -16.35
CA ASN A 369 -0.35 -7.39 -15.50
C ASN A 369 -1.51 -7.15 -14.53
N VAL A 370 -2.39 -8.14 -14.42
CA VAL A 370 -3.59 -8.12 -13.58
C VAL A 370 -3.71 -9.48 -12.87
N ALA A 371 -3.18 -9.57 -11.65
CA ALA A 371 -3.07 -10.85 -10.93
C ALA A 371 -4.38 -11.32 -10.27
N PRO A 372 -4.81 -12.57 -10.49
CA PRO A 372 -5.82 -13.25 -9.68
C PRO A 372 -5.33 -13.53 -8.25
N ASN A 373 -6.28 -13.52 -7.32
CA ASN A 373 -6.07 -13.74 -5.89
C ASN A 373 -6.14 -15.23 -5.50
N LYS A 374 -6.11 -15.51 -4.20
CA LYS A 374 -6.12 -16.88 -3.62
C LYS A 374 -7.42 -17.69 -3.89
N SER A 375 -8.48 -17.10 -4.45
CA SER A 375 -9.65 -17.82 -4.97
C SER A 375 -9.66 -18.01 -6.49
N GLY A 376 -8.67 -17.51 -7.22
CA GLY A 376 -8.59 -17.57 -8.69
C GLY A 376 -9.38 -16.48 -9.43
N ASP A 377 -9.98 -15.54 -8.70
CA ASP A 377 -10.66 -14.36 -9.24
C ASP A 377 -9.80 -13.10 -9.05
N ILE A 378 -10.10 -12.04 -9.78
CA ILE A 378 -9.40 -10.76 -9.65
C ILE A 378 -10.05 -9.94 -8.51
N ASP A 379 -9.27 -9.19 -7.75
CA ASP A 379 -9.83 -8.42 -6.63
C ASP A 379 -10.79 -7.31 -7.10
N GLY A 380 -11.82 -7.02 -6.29
CA GLY A 380 -12.84 -6.02 -6.61
C GLY A 380 -12.30 -4.59 -6.78
N THR A 381 -11.18 -4.25 -6.14
CA THR A 381 -10.47 -2.97 -6.36
C THR A 381 -9.92 -2.91 -7.78
N ILE A 382 -9.33 -4.01 -8.25
CA ILE A 382 -8.69 -4.18 -9.56
C ILE A 382 -9.74 -4.19 -10.67
N TYR A 383 -10.81 -4.99 -10.55
CA TYR A 383 -11.97 -4.96 -11.46
C TYR A 383 -12.54 -3.54 -11.64
N SER A 384 -12.61 -2.77 -10.55
CA SER A 384 -13.15 -1.41 -10.59
C SER A 384 -12.18 -0.44 -11.25
N ARG A 385 -10.87 -0.50 -10.96
CA ARG A 385 -9.84 0.28 -11.65
C ARG A 385 -9.76 -0.01 -13.15
N LEU A 386 -9.96 -1.27 -13.58
CA LEU A 386 -10.04 -1.61 -15.00
C LEU A 386 -11.25 -0.95 -15.70
N ARG A 387 -12.40 -0.89 -15.03
CA ARG A 387 -13.60 -0.19 -15.53
C ARG A 387 -13.39 1.32 -15.57
N GLU A 388 -12.79 1.92 -14.54
CA GLU A 388 -12.38 3.33 -14.51
C GLU A 388 -11.44 3.65 -15.70
N PHE A 389 -10.42 2.81 -15.93
CA PHE A 389 -9.44 2.96 -17.01
C PHE A 389 -10.08 2.88 -18.40
N ASN A 390 -10.89 1.86 -18.66
CA ASN A 390 -11.59 1.74 -19.93
C ASN A 390 -12.58 2.88 -20.16
N ASN A 391 -13.32 3.32 -19.14
CA ASN A 391 -14.24 4.44 -19.25
C ASN A 391 -13.50 5.73 -19.65
N ALA A 392 -12.33 6.01 -19.07
CA ALA A 392 -11.55 7.20 -19.41
C ALA A 392 -10.93 7.11 -20.81
N ARG A 393 -10.33 5.96 -21.16
CA ARG A 393 -9.77 5.69 -22.50
C ARG A 393 -10.86 5.80 -23.58
N THR A 394 -11.90 5.00 -23.46
CA THR A 394 -12.98 4.89 -24.46
C THR A 394 -13.70 6.23 -24.65
N ASN A 395 -14.02 6.97 -23.59
CA ASN A 395 -14.69 8.27 -23.76
C ASN A 395 -13.74 9.39 -24.25
N THR A 396 -12.43 9.31 -24.01
CA THR A 396 -11.45 10.25 -24.59
C THR A 396 -11.39 10.12 -26.11
N PHE A 397 -11.28 8.90 -26.64
CA PHE A 397 -11.09 8.67 -28.08
C PHE A 397 -12.40 8.44 -28.86
N LYS A 398 -13.56 8.66 -28.22
CA LYS A 398 -14.90 8.44 -28.79
C LYS A 398 -15.30 9.45 -29.87
N GLU A 399 -14.84 10.69 -29.73
CA GLU A 399 -15.16 11.79 -30.63
C GLU A 399 -13.86 12.38 -31.17
N ASP A 400 -13.51 11.99 -32.40
CA ASP A 400 -12.47 12.67 -33.16
C ASP A 400 -13.03 13.95 -33.76
N LEU A 401 -12.55 15.08 -33.25
CA LEU A 401 -13.00 16.41 -33.68
C LEU A 401 -12.58 16.72 -35.11
N THR A 402 -11.62 16.01 -35.70
CA THR A 402 -11.34 16.13 -37.14
C THR A 402 -12.52 15.64 -37.98
N ILE A 403 -13.12 14.52 -37.57
CA ILE A 403 -14.25 13.89 -38.26
C ILE A 403 -15.57 14.58 -37.88
N THR A 404 -15.90 14.72 -36.58
CA THR A 404 -17.23 15.21 -36.17
C THR A 404 -17.46 16.68 -36.50
N GLN A 405 -16.40 17.49 -36.54
CA GLN A 405 -16.45 18.92 -36.87
C GLN A 405 -16.18 19.20 -38.35
N ASN A 406 -16.10 18.15 -39.19
CA ASN A 406 -15.85 18.24 -40.64
C ASN A 406 -14.59 19.07 -40.96
N ALA A 407 -13.49 18.80 -40.26
CA ALA A 407 -12.25 19.53 -40.46
C ALA A 407 -11.70 19.34 -41.88
N THR A 408 -10.92 20.30 -42.35
CA THR A 408 -10.27 20.23 -43.66
C THR A 408 -8.76 20.35 -43.51
N ALA A 409 -8.02 19.48 -44.19
CA ALA A 409 -6.57 19.47 -44.16
C ALA A 409 -5.98 20.12 -45.42
N THR A 410 -4.86 20.82 -45.24
CA THR A 410 -4.00 21.33 -46.31
C THR A 410 -2.56 20.96 -46.00
N ALA A 411 -1.70 20.82 -47.01
CA ALA A 411 -0.28 20.53 -46.77
C ALA A 411 0.66 21.35 -47.63
N SER A 412 1.86 21.63 -47.14
CA SER A 412 2.87 22.40 -47.88
C SER A 412 3.44 21.68 -49.11
N LYS A 413 3.24 20.35 -49.20
CA LYS A 413 3.58 19.48 -50.33
C LYS A 413 2.59 18.31 -50.41
N VAL A 414 2.38 17.77 -51.62
CA VAL A 414 1.58 16.56 -51.90
C VAL A 414 2.23 15.81 -53.05
N ARG A 415 2.48 14.51 -52.87
CA ARG A 415 3.19 13.65 -53.83
C ARG A 415 2.62 13.74 -55.24
N GLY A 416 3.41 14.29 -56.17
CA GLY A 416 3.02 14.55 -57.56
C GLY A 416 1.69 15.30 -57.76
N LEU A 417 1.19 16.02 -56.75
CA LEU A 417 -0.16 16.62 -56.69
C LEU A 417 -1.30 15.63 -57.01
N ALA A 418 -1.13 14.36 -56.62
CA ALA A 418 -2.12 13.31 -56.83
C ALA A 418 -3.10 13.22 -55.66
N ASP A 419 -4.37 13.03 -55.99
CA ASP A 419 -5.49 12.92 -55.04
C ASP A 419 -5.32 11.75 -54.04
N LYS A 420 -4.70 10.64 -54.47
CA LYS A 420 -4.35 9.47 -53.62
C LYS A 420 -3.54 9.85 -52.37
N TYR A 421 -2.79 10.95 -52.40
CA TYR A 421 -1.91 11.41 -51.32
C TYR A 421 -2.32 12.79 -50.78
N SER A 422 -3.60 13.16 -50.96
CA SER A 422 -4.20 14.38 -50.41
C SER A 422 -3.94 14.51 -48.90
N PRO A 423 -3.77 15.73 -48.35
CA PRO A 423 -3.70 15.93 -46.90
C PRO A 423 -4.97 15.50 -46.16
N ASN A 424 -6.12 15.42 -46.84
CA ASN A 424 -7.33 14.83 -46.26
C ASN A 424 -7.20 13.32 -46.02
N LYS A 425 -6.24 12.64 -46.66
CA LYS A 425 -5.84 11.25 -46.34
C LYS A 425 -4.95 11.12 -45.11
N ALA A 426 -5.15 12.02 -44.15
CA ALA A 426 -4.61 11.96 -42.81
C ALA A 426 -5.64 12.39 -41.76
N ILE A 427 -6.92 12.50 -42.13
CA ILE A 427 -8.04 12.89 -41.24
C ILE A 427 -9.38 12.23 -41.65
N ASP A 428 -9.36 11.13 -42.43
CA ASP A 428 -10.58 10.50 -42.95
C ASP A 428 -10.93 9.12 -42.35
N GLY A 429 -10.16 8.64 -41.35
CA GLY A 429 -10.50 7.45 -40.58
C GLY A 429 -10.35 6.14 -41.37
N ASP A 430 -9.41 6.10 -42.30
CA ASP A 430 -9.05 4.97 -43.15
C ASP A 430 -7.53 4.80 -43.13
N GLU A 431 -7.04 4.08 -42.12
CA GLU A 431 -5.62 3.80 -41.85
C GLU A 431 -4.89 3.10 -43.02
N SER A 432 -5.63 2.58 -44.02
CA SER A 432 -5.07 2.03 -45.27
C SER A 432 -4.65 3.11 -46.27
N THR A 433 -5.01 4.37 -46.01
CA THR A 433 -4.61 5.54 -46.79
C THR A 433 -3.71 6.47 -45.98
N TYR A 434 -3.02 7.38 -46.67
CA TYR A 434 -2.01 8.25 -46.06
C TYR A 434 -1.68 9.47 -46.93
N TRP A 435 -1.38 10.60 -46.28
CA TRP A 435 -0.69 11.71 -46.92
C TRP A 435 0.79 11.36 -47.17
N ALA A 436 1.33 11.84 -48.30
CA ALA A 436 2.72 11.63 -48.69
C ALA A 436 3.29 12.81 -49.50
N MET A 437 4.61 12.91 -49.52
CA MET A 437 5.37 13.87 -50.34
C MET A 437 6.19 13.15 -51.44
N ASP A 438 6.94 13.91 -52.24
CA ASP A 438 7.87 13.33 -53.22
C ASP A 438 9.13 12.80 -52.50
N ASP A 439 9.84 11.82 -53.09
CA ASP A 439 10.78 10.95 -52.34
C ASP A 439 11.99 11.68 -51.68
N GLU A 440 12.34 12.87 -52.16
CA GLU A 440 13.42 13.71 -51.60
C GLU A 440 12.96 14.58 -50.41
N ASP A 441 11.65 14.67 -50.15
CA ASP A 441 11.07 15.58 -49.15
C ASP A 441 11.05 14.96 -47.74
N LYS A 442 12.04 15.33 -46.92
CA LYS A 442 12.18 14.86 -45.53
C LYS A 442 11.51 15.76 -44.48
N SER A 443 10.94 16.87 -44.89
CA SER A 443 10.23 17.83 -44.02
C SER A 443 9.01 18.42 -44.73
N GLY A 444 7.96 18.70 -43.95
CA GLY A 444 6.65 19.06 -44.46
C GLY A 444 5.73 19.59 -43.35
N VAL A 445 4.58 20.13 -43.75
CA VAL A 445 3.58 20.67 -42.84
C VAL A 445 2.21 20.22 -43.31
N ILE A 446 1.39 19.69 -42.39
CA ILE A 446 -0.06 19.49 -42.56
C ILE A 446 -0.75 20.50 -41.63
N GLU A 447 -1.74 21.21 -42.13
CA GLU A 447 -2.57 22.16 -41.38
C GLU A 447 -4.03 21.71 -41.45
N VAL A 448 -4.61 21.34 -40.31
CA VAL A 448 -6.00 20.89 -40.16
C VAL A 448 -6.82 22.03 -39.57
N THR A 449 -7.86 22.46 -40.27
CA THR A 449 -8.69 23.64 -39.91
C THR A 449 -10.12 23.23 -39.60
N PHE A 450 -10.70 23.81 -38.54
CA PHE A 450 -12.09 23.62 -38.11
C PHE A 450 -12.97 24.80 -38.52
N ASP A 451 -14.23 24.55 -38.90
CA ASP A 451 -15.22 25.59 -39.23
C ASP A 451 -15.53 26.54 -38.05
N THR A 452 -15.43 26.03 -36.81
CA THR A 452 -15.54 26.78 -35.56
C THR A 452 -14.39 26.43 -34.62
N PRO A 453 -13.94 27.34 -33.73
CA PRO A 453 -12.93 27.01 -32.73
C PRO A 453 -13.37 25.85 -31.85
N GLN A 454 -12.50 24.86 -31.67
CA GLN A 454 -12.74 23.65 -30.88
C GLN A 454 -11.88 23.65 -29.62
N GLU A 455 -12.36 23.02 -28.55
CA GLU A 455 -11.59 22.79 -27.31
C GLU A 455 -11.09 21.34 -27.26
N PHE A 456 -9.77 21.16 -27.10
CA PHE A 456 -9.12 19.85 -27.07
C PHE A 456 -7.81 19.90 -26.28
N ASP A 457 -7.29 18.73 -25.91
CA ASP A 457 -6.02 18.59 -25.18
C ASP A 457 -5.16 17.40 -25.63
N VAL A 458 -5.67 16.53 -26.51
CA VAL A 458 -4.92 15.43 -27.12
C VAL A 458 -4.90 15.59 -28.65
N VAL A 459 -3.72 15.42 -29.24
CA VAL A 459 -3.54 15.21 -30.68
C VAL A 459 -2.86 13.85 -30.89
N SER A 460 -3.51 12.99 -31.66
CA SER A 460 -2.95 11.72 -32.15
C SER A 460 -2.33 11.92 -33.53
N ILE A 461 -1.26 11.19 -33.82
CA ILE A 461 -0.65 11.10 -35.15
C ILE A 461 -0.17 9.65 -35.37
N GLN A 462 -0.40 9.11 -36.56
CA GLN A 462 0.03 7.75 -36.94
C GLN A 462 0.90 7.79 -38.21
N GLU A 463 2.03 7.08 -38.22
CA GLU A 463 2.74 6.78 -39.48
C GLU A 463 2.14 5.53 -40.13
N TYR A 464 2.17 5.49 -41.47
CA TYR A 464 1.80 4.28 -42.22
C TYR A 464 2.93 3.23 -42.14
N ILE A 465 3.03 2.57 -40.98
CA ILE A 465 4.17 1.72 -40.59
C ILE A 465 4.34 0.44 -41.41
N GLU A 466 3.35 0.01 -42.20
CA GLU A 466 3.52 -1.04 -43.23
C GLU A 466 4.68 -0.75 -44.19
N LYS A 467 5.01 0.53 -44.42
CA LYS A 467 6.14 0.98 -45.24
C LYS A 467 7.34 1.43 -44.37
N GLY A 468 7.33 1.10 -43.08
CA GLY A 468 8.35 1.40 -42.08
C GLY A 468 8.25 2.81 -41.49
N GLN A 469 8.37 2.91 -40.16
CA GLN A 469 8.53 4.13 -39.34
C GLN A 469 9.71 5.00 -39.82
N ARG A 470 9.56 6.34 -39.90
CA ARG A 470 10.47 7.26 -40.62
C ARG A 470 10.76 8.57 -39.89
N VAL A 471 9.74 9.17 -39.26
CA VAL A 471 9.83 10.52 -38.69
C VAL A 471 10.79 10.54 -37.51
N LYS A 472 11.66 11.54 -37.49
CA LYS A 472 12.78 11.69 -36.55
C LYS A 472 12.66 12.93 -35.66
N GLU A 473 11.99 13.98 -36.16
CA GLU A 473 11.64 15.15 -35.36
C GLU A 473 10.38 15.82 -35.94
N PHE A 474 9.46 16.21 -35.06
CA PHE A 474 8.27 16.98 -35.42
C PHE A 474 7.75 17.82 -34.24
N ASN A 475 6.96 18.86 -34.55
CA ASN A 475 6.24 19.66 -33.56
C ASN A 475 4.80 19.93 -33.97
N VAL A 476 3.92 20.06 -32.99
CA VAL A 476 2.51 20.42 -33.18
C VAL A 476 2.28 21.84 -32.67
N LYS A 477 1.56 22.63 -33.46
CA LYS A 477 1.12 23.99 -33.12
C LYS A 477 -0.39 24.10 -33.22
N TYR A 478 -0.99 25.05 -32.52
CA TYR A 478 -2.40 25.39 -32.64
C TYR A 478 -2.60 26.88 -32.93
N LEU A 479 -3.65 27.21 -33.69
CA LEU A 479 -4.02 28.57 -34.05
C LEU A 479 -5.08 29.07 -33.06
N ASP A 480 -4.70 29.99 -32.17
CA ASP A 480 -5.58 30.49 -31.13
C ASP A 480 -6.76 31.34 -31.67
N THR A 481 -7.69 31.69 -30.79
CA THR A 481 -8.86 32.51 -31.14
C THR A 481 -8.49 33.92 -31.64
N ASP A 482 -7.32 34.44 -31.29
CA ASP A 482 -6.78 35.73 -31.74
C ASP A 482 -5.95 35.62 -33.04
N ASN A 483 -5.84 34.41 -33.61
CA ASN A 483 -5.12 34.04 -34.84
C ASN A 483 -3.58 34.05 -34.72
N ASN A 484 -3.03 33.75 -33.55
CA ASN A 484 -1.60 33.49 -33.37
C ASN A 484 -1.33 31.98 -33.30
N TRP A 485 -0.19 31.55 -33.87
CA TRP A 485 0.28 30.17 -33.74
C TRP A 485 1.03 29.99 -32.41
N GLN A 486 0.51 29.11 -31.57
CA GLN A 486 1.06 28.71 -30.27
C GLN A 486 1.62 27.28 -30.36
N ASP A 487 2.60 26.95 -29.53
CA ASP A 487 3.14 25.59 -29.45
C ASP A 487 2.19 24.68 -28.64
N PHE A 488 1.84 23.52 -29.20
CA PHE A 488 1.01 22.49 -28.54
C PHE A 488 1.89 21.41 -27.89
N GLY A 489 2.93 20.98 -28.60
CA GLY A 489 3.87 19.94 -28.18
C GLY A 489 4.76 19.48 -29.34
N GLY A 490 5.36 18.30 -29.21
CA GLY A 490 6.21 17.70 -30.24
C GLY A 490 6.94 16.47 -29.74
N GLY A 491 7.78 15.87 -30.58
CA GLY A 491 8.55 14.68 -30.24
C GLY A 491 9.60 14.34 -31.28
N GLN A 492 10.29 13.22 -31.07
CA GLN A 492 11.25 12.70 -32.05
C GLN A 492 10.54 11.71 -32.98
N THR A 493 10.11 10.56 -32.46
CA THR A 493 9.38 9.56 -33.26
C THR A 493 7.88 9.78 -33.24
N ILE A 494 7.22 9.31 -34.32
CA ILE A 494 5.78 9.09 -34.37
C ILE A 494 5.50 7.58 -34.25
N GLY A 495 5.96 6.75 -35.20
CA GLY A 495 5.73 5.31 -35.14
C GLY A 495 4.27 4.92 -35.39
N ALA A 496 3.82 3.81 -34.79
CA ALA A 496 2.44 3.34 -34.94
C ALA A 496 1.43 4.40 -34.52
N LYS A 497 1.58 4.93 -33.30
CA LYS A 497 0.70 5.96 -32.73
C LYS A 497 1.49 6.89 -31.82
N LYS A 498 1.18 8.18 -31.90
CA LYS A 498 1.82 9.23 -31.13
C LYS A 498 0.78 10.15 -30.52
N LEU A 499 0.62 10.10 -29.20
CA LEU A 499 -0.38 10.87 -28.47
C LEU A 499 0.28 12.03 -27.73
N ILE A 500 0.23 13.23 -28.31
CA ILE A 500 0.63 14.45 -27.59
C ILE A 500 -0.56 14.92 -26.77
N ARG A 501 -0.42 14.86 -25.44
CA ARG A 501 -1.37 15.43 -24.48
C ARG A 501 -0.77 16.67 -23.83
N THR A 502 -1.59 17.71 -23.70
CA THR A 502 -1.29 18.95 -22.98
C THR A 502 -2.51 19.33 -22.13
N LYS A 503 -2.68 20.62 -21.80
CA LYS A 503 -3.88 21.16 -21.15
C LYS A 503 -4.94 21.54 -22.21
N PRO A 504 -6.23 21.67 -21.84
CA PRO A 504 -7.25 22.18 -22.76
C PRO A 504 -6.87 23.51 -23.40
N VAL A 505 -6.91 23.56 -24.73
CA VAL A 505 -6.73 24.77 -25.55
C VAL A 505 -7.92 24.94 -26.48
N THR A 506 -8.31 26.19 -26.77
CA THR A 506 -9.32 26.50 -27.78
C THR A 506 -8.63 26.99 -29.06
N ALA A 507 -8.77 26.26 -30.17
CA ALA A 507 -8.08 26.57 -31.42
C ALA A 507 -8.98 26.46 -32.67
N LYS A 508 -8.64 27.24 -33.69
CA LYS A 508 -9.26 27.22 -35.04
C LYS A 508 -8.64 26.20 -35.97
N ALA A 509 -7.37 25.85 -35.74
CA ALA A 509 -6.61 24.94 -36.56
C ALA A 509 -5.45 24.34 -35.75
N ILE A 510 -4.90 23.23 -36.22
CA ILE A 510 -3.60 22.70 -35.79
C ILE A 510 -2.64 22.57 -36.98
N GLN A 511 -1.34 22.59 -36.70
CA GLN A 511 -0.27 22.31 -37.66
C GLN A 511 0.60 21.18 -37.15
N ILE A 512 0.73 20.11 -37.93
CA ILE A 512 1.73 19.06 -37.76
C ILE A 512 2.95 19.44 -38.61
N ASN A 513 4.03 19.89 -37.96
CA ASN A 513 5.27 20.33 -38.60
C ASN A 513 6.33 19.22 -38.47
N ILE A 514 6.55 18.44 -39.53
CA ILE A 514 7.61 17.43 -39.58
C ILE A 514 8.91 18.13 -39.98
N THR A 515 9.88 18.20 -39.07
CA THR A 515 11.13 18.95 -39.25
C THR A 515 12.27 18.08 -39.77
N ASP A 516 12.32 16.80 -39.40
CA ASP A 516 13.29 15.84 -39.93
C ASP A 516 12.73 14.40 -39.99
N SER A 517 13.18 13.62 -40.97
CA SER A 517 12.72 12.26 -41.25
C SER A 517 13.77 11.51 -42.09
N PHE A 518 13.93 10.21 -41.87
CA PHE A 518 14.91 9.42 -42.62
C PHE A 518 14.53 9.21 -44.09
N ALA A 519 13.24 9.17 -44.43
CA ALA A 519 12.68 9.12 -45.78
C ALA A 519 11.46 10.06 -45.89
N THR A 520 10.77 10.14 -47.04
CA THR A 520 9.49 10.87 -47.11
C THR A 520 8.54 10.34 -46.03
N PRO A 521 8.03 11.18 -45.12
CA PRO A 521 6.98 10.80 -44.18
C PRO A 521 5.75 10.25 -44.92
N LEU A 522 5.04 9.35 -44.25
CA LEU A 522 3.72 8.84 -44.64
C LEU A 522 2.85 8.89 -43.38
N ILE A 523 1.86 9.78 -43.35
CA ILE A 523 0.97 9.97 -42.19
C ILE A 523 -0.39 9.42 -42.57
N SER A 524 -0.84 8.37 -41.88
CA SER A 524 -2.13 7.73 -42.12
C SER A 524 -3.27 8.43 -41.42
N GLU A 525 -3.07 8.86 -40.16
CA GLU A 525 -4.11 9.54 -39.37
C GLU A 525 -3.54 10.65 -38.49
N ILE A 526 -4.37 11.68 -38.27
CA ILE A 526 -4.22 12.77 -37.31
C ILE A 526 -5.57 12.94 -36.63
N GLY A 527 -5.65 12.53 -35.36
CA GLY A 527 -6.88 12.66 -34.57
C GLY A 527 -6.79 13.80 -33.57
N VAL A 528 -7.91 14.45 -33.25
CA VAL A 528 -7.96 15.55 -32.27
C VAL A 528 -9.07 15.30 -31.26
N TYR A 529 -8.73 15.21 -29.98
CA TYR A 529 -9.63 14.75 -28.93
C TYR A 529 -9.60 15.64 -27.70
N LYS A 530 -10.75 15.72 -27.03
CA LYS A 530 -10.85 16.23 -25.66
C LYS A 530 -10.88 15.04 -24.71
N SER A 531 -9.82 14.87 -23.93
CA SER A 531 -9.77 13.86 -22.87
C SER A 531 -10.78 14.13 -21.76
N VAL A 532 -11.16 13.06 -21.06
CA VAL A 532 -12.10 13.10 -19.94
C VAL A 532 -11.38 12.92 -18.60
N GLU A 533 -12.11 13.09 -17.51
CA GLU A 533 -11.65 12.87 -16.13
C GLU A 533 -10.82 11.58 -15.98
N GLY A 534 -9.70 11.68 -15.28
CA GLY A 534 -8.69 10.62 -15.18
C GLY A 534 -7.71 10.55 -16.36
N PHE A 535 -8.05 11.11 -17.52
CA PHE A 535 -7.18 11.22 -18.71
C PHE A 535 -6.75 12.67 -19.06
N GLU A 536 -7.28 13.69 -18.38
CA GLU A 536 -6.86 15.09 -18.51
C GLU A 536 -5.48 15.38 -17.85
N ILE A 537 -4.72 16.36 -18.37
CA ILE A 537 -3.63 17.00 -17.60
C ILE A 537 -4.22 18.22 -16.88
N ASN A 538 -4.62 18.03 -15.62
CA ASN A 538 -5.12 19.12 -14.79
C ASN A 538 -4.06 20.21 -14.63
N ASP A 539 -4.44 21.47 -14.90
CA ASP A 539 -3.61 22.62 -14.57
C ASP A 539 -3.70 22.90 -13.07
N SER A 540 -2.56 23.04 -12.40
CA SER A 540 -2.48 23.59 -11.04
C SER A 540 -2.93 25.06 -10.96
N LEU A 541 -3.16 25.70 -12.12
CA LEU A 541 -3.80 27.00 -12.28
C LEU A 541 -5.09 26.90 -13.10
N PRO A 542 -6.27 27.01 -12.47
CA PRO A 542 -7.55 27.06 -13.19
C PRO A 542 -7.65 28.24 -14.16
N ALA A 543 -8.49 28.08 -15.20
CA ALA A 543 -8.73 29.07 -16.26
C ALA A 543 -9.25 30.46 -15.78
N ALA A 544 -9.58 30.61 -14.50
CA ALA A 544 -9.87 31.90 -13.88
C ALA A 544 -8.66 32.84 -13.79
N TYR A 545 -7.45 32.27 -13.71
CA TYR A 545 -6.22 33.00 -13.47
C TYR A 545 -5.45 33.23 -14.77
N THR A 546 -5.24 34.50 -15.11
CA THR A 546 -4.36 34.86 -16.23
C THR A 546 -2.90 34.68 -15.80
N LYS A 547 -2.24 33.65 -16.32
CA LYS A 547 -0.79 33.44 -16.18
C LYS A 547 -0.01 34.50 -16.98
N PHE A 548 1.12 34.95 -16.45
CA PHE A 548 2.08 35.81 -17.14
C PHE A 548 3.51 35.31 -16.91
N GLU A 549 4.35 35.33 -17.93
CA GLU A 549 5.66 34.68 -17.95
C GLU A 549 6.82 35.70 -17.99
N PRO A 550 8.10 35.27 -17.86
CA PRO A 550 9.26 36.19 -17.90
C PRO A 550 9.40 37.01 -19.20
N LYS A 551 8.66 36.64 -20.26
CA LYS A 551 8.55 37.38 -21.52
C LYS A 551 7.56 38.57 -21.46
N ASP A 552 6.61 38.53 -20.53
CA ASP A 552 5.47 39.45 -20.42
C ASP A 552 5.70 40.56 -19.35
N VAL A 553 6.79 40.44 -18.58
CA VAL A 553 7.13 41.31 -17.44
C VAL A 553 8.30 42.26 -17.75
N GLN A 554 8.38 43.38 -17.03
CA GLN A 554 9.54 44.27 -17.07
C GLN A 554 10.65 43.75 -16.16
N LEU A 555 11.52 42.91 -16.71
CA LEU A 555 12.78 42.50 -16.05
C LEU A 555 13.76 43.69 -15.99
N LYS A 556 14.15 44.08 -14.78
CA LYS A 556 15.13 45.14 -14.52
C LYS A 556 16.35 44.53 -13.83
N ASN A 557 17.53 44.78 -14.40
CA ASN A 557 18.80 44.24 -13.90
C ASN A 557 19.24 44.97 -12.62
N GLY A 558 19.96 44.25 -11.75
CA GLY A 558 20.40 44.78 -10.45
C GLY A 558 21.43 45.90 -10.61
N ARG A 559 21.17 47.05 -9.97
CA ARG A 559 22.08 48.20 -9.94
C ARG A 559 21.99 48.95 -8.62
N LYS A 560 23.15 49.21 -8.02
CA LYS A 560 23.27 49.94 -6.75
C LYS A 560 22.80 51.40 -6.88
N PRO A 561 21.88 51.87 -6.03
CA PRO A 561 21.47 53.27 -6.02
C PRO A 561 22.67 54.21 -5.79
N GLY A 562 22.98 55.04 -6.78
CA GLY A 562 24.09 56.00 -6.75
C GLY A 562 25.40 55.55 -7.39
N ASP A 563 25.48 54.35 -7.99
CA ASP A 563 26.68 53.89 -8.71
C ASP A 563 26.57 54.18 -10.22
N ASP A 564 27.43 55.06 -10.74
CA ASP A 564 27.51 55.44 -12.15
C ASP A 564 28.53 54.61 -12.96
N SER A 565 29.28 53.70 -12.32
CA SER A 565 30.26 52.83 -12.98
C SER A 565 29.61 51.69 -13.78
N GLN A 566 30.19 51.33 -14.92
CA GLN A 566 29.69 50.25 -15.79
C GLN A 566 30.24 48.86 -15.39
N GLY A 567 30.38 48.61 -14.07
CA GLY A 567 31.13 47.45 -13.55
C GLY A 567 30.41 46.11 -13.66
N TYR A 568 29.25 45.98 -12.99
CA TYR A 568 28.57 44.69 -12.77
C TYR A 568 27.05 44.85 -12.84
N ASN A 569 26.49 44.77 -14.05
CA ASN A 569 25.05 44.60 -14.25
C ASN A 569 24.72 43.11 -14.14
N TYR A 570 24.13 42.68 -13.02
CA TYR A 570 23.61 41.31 -12.89
C TYR A 570 22.31 41.20 -13.69
N ALA A 571 22.39 40.49 -14.82
CA ALA A 571 21.27 40.26 -15.73
C ALA A 571 20.35 39.16 -15.19
N TRP A 572 19.08 39.19 -15.61
CA TRP A 572 18.20 38.02 -15.49
C TRP A 572 18.59 37.00 -16.57
N GLU A 573 19.06 35.84 -16.16
CA GLU A 573 19.55 34.77 -17.04
C GLU A 573 18.48 33.70 -17.23
N LYS A 574 18.15 33.39 -18.49
CA LYS A 574 17.16 32.35 -18.84
C LYS A 574 17.71 30.95 -18.55
N GLN A 575 16.92 30.13 -17.88
CA GLN A 575 17.19 28.75 -17.55
C GLN A 575 16.58 27.78 -18.60
N ALA A 576 16.96 26.50 -18.54
CA ALA A 576 16.49 25.48 -19.49
C ALA A 576 14.96 25.24 -19.43
N ASP A 577 14.35 25.41 -18.26
CA ASP A 577 12.90 25.32 -18.03
C ASP A 577 12.11 26.59 -18.45
N GLY A 578 12.81 27.60 -19.01
CA GLY A 578 12.21 28.86 -19.41
C GLY A 578 12.11 29.93 -18.31
N SER A 579 12.36 29.57 -17.04
CA SER A 579 12.42 30.52 -15.93
C SER A 579 13.64 31.45 -16.04
N TYR A 580 13.65 32.54 -15.26
CA TYR A 580 14.76 33.49 -15.23
C TYR A 580 15.31 33.66 -13.82
N THR A 581 16.64 33.65 -13.68
CA THR A 581 17.33 33.75 -12.40
C THR A 581 18.24 34.98 -12.37
N ASN A 582 18.33 35.68 -11.23
CA ASN A 582 19.24 36.82 -11.06
C ASN A 582 19.96 36.75 -9.70
N THR A 583 21.26 37.04 -9.70
CA THR A 583 22.18 36.97 -8.55
C THR A 583 22.49 38.33 -7.90
N GLY A 584 22.05 39.44 -8.49
CA GLY A 584 22.37 40.78 -8.00
C GLY A 584 21.36 41.38 -7.03
N GLU A 585 21.83 42.31 -6.20
CA GLU A 585 21.00 43.21 -5.39
C GLU A 585 20.20 44.19 -6.30
N TRP A 586 18.95 44.49 -5.90
CA TRP A 586 18.04 45.45 -6.53
C TRP A 586 17.61 45.13 -7.99
N ALA A 587 17.77 43.89 -8.45
CA ALA A 587 17.12 43.43 -9.67
C ALA A 587 15.61 43.33 -9.42
N ALA A 588 14.77 43.55 -10.43
CA ALA A 588 13.31 43.53 -10.22
C ALA A 588 12.56 42.83 -11.35
N VAL A 589 11.43 42.24 -10.98
CA VAL A 589 10.34 41.82 -11.87
C VAL A 589 9.19 42.78 -11.61
N GLU A 590 8.76 43.53 -12.62
CA GLU A 590 7.62 44.46 -12.51
C GLU A 590 6.54 44.11 -13.54
N TYR A 591 5.28 44.04 -13.09
CA TYR A 591 4.12 43.71 -13.93
C TYR A 591 2.89 44.53 -13.54
N GLU A 592 2.00 44.79 -14.50
CA GLU A 592 0.81 45.61 -14.33
C GLU A 592 -0.41 44.83 -14.84
N PHE A 593 -1.47 44.73 -14.03
CA PHE A 593 -2.65 43.92 -14.33
C PHE A 593 -3.95 44.63 -13.92
N THR A 594 -5.09 44.07 -14.29
CA THR A 594 -6.43 44.52 -13.84
C THR A 594 -7.18 43.32 -13.28
N GLY A 595 -7.58 43.38 -12.01
CA GLY A 595 -8.03 42.20 -11.27
C GLY A 595 -8.30 42.47 -9.79
N SER A 596 -8.24 41.42 -8.98
CA SER A 596 -8.46 41.47 -7.52
C SER A 596 -7.59 40.52 -6.68
N TYR A 597 -6.67 39.76 -7.30
CA TYR A 597 -5.67 38.93 -6.61
C TYR A 597 -4.50 38.66 -7.57
N PHE A 598 -3.28 38.47 -7.05
CA PHE A 598 -2.17 37.93 -7.83
C PHE A 598 -1.22 37.06 -6.99
N ALA A 599 -0.41 36.25 -7.66
CA ALA A 599 0.75 35.58 -7.07
C ALA A 599 1.96 35.58 -8.02
N LEU A 600 3.13 35.33 -7.44
CA LEU A 600 4.42 35.19 -8.13
C LEU A 600 5.04 33.84 -7.78
N VAL A 601 5.56 33.16 -8.80
CA VAL A 601 6.08 31.79 -8.73
C VAL A 601 7.54 31.75 -9.19
N GLY A 602 8.34 30.94 -8.52
CA GLY A 602 9.76 30.75 -8.80
C GLY A 602 10.31 29.54 -8.04
N ALA A 603 11.56 29.18 -8.33
CA ALA A 603 12.23 28.11 -7.61
C ALA A 603 12.57 28.48 -6.15
N LYS A 604 12.45 27.50 -5.25
CA LYS A 604 13.06 27.48 -3.92
C LYS A 604 14.21 26.47 -3.90
N GLY A 605 15.18 26.65 -3.02
CA GLY A 605 16.30 25.71 -2.85
C GLY A 605 17.43 26.23 -1.97
N PRO A 606 18.43 25.40 -1.63
CA PRO A 606 19.47 25.74 -0.65
C PRO A 606 20.36 26.90 -1.10
N ASN A 607 20.38 27.16 -2.41
CA ASN A 607 21.15 28.23 -3.05
C ASN A 607 20.32 29.48 -3.39
N TYR A 608 19.04 29.57 -3.00
CA TYR A 608 18.16 30.72 -3.31
C TYR A 608 17.97 31.67 -2.12
N GLY A 609 17.78 32.97 -2.40
CA GLY A 609 17.93 34.07 -1.44
C GLY A 609 16.70 34.96 -1.26
N GLY A 610 16.95 36.14 -0.67
CA GLY A 610 15.92 37.11 -0.26
C GLY A 610 15.39 38.03 -1.37
N TYR A 611 14.11 38.42 -1.21
CA TYR A 611 13.40 39.38 -2.05
C TYR A 611 12.41 40.22 -1.24
N ASP A 612 12.09 41.42 -1.72
CA ASP A 612 11.03 42.30 -1.24
C ASP A 612 9.88 42.36 -2.26
N ILE A 613 8.66 42.53 -1.75
CA ILE A 613 7.42 42.63 -2.52
C ILE A 613 6.79 44.00 -2.33
N TYR A 614 6.39 44.63 -3.43
CA TYR A 614 5.68 45.90 -3.45
C TYR A 614 4.40 45.79 -4.30
N VAL A 615 3.31 46.39 -3.83
CA VAL A 615 2.03 46.52 -4.54
C VAL A 615 1.68 48.00 -4.63
N ASP A 616 1.32 48.46 -5.83
CA ASP A 616 1.03 49.86 -6.17
C ASP A 616 2.11 50.85 -5.68
N GLY A 617 3.37 50.43 -5.80
CA GLY A 617 4.56 51.18 -5.37
C GLY A 617 4.81 51.19 -3.85
N LYS A 618 3.98 50.53 -3.04
CA LYS A 618 4.13 50.44 -1.58
C LYS A 618 4.75 49.09 -1.21
N TYR A 619 5.71 49.10 -0.29
CA TYR A 619 6.27 47.87 0.28
C TYR A 619 5.18 47.09 1.04
N VAL A 620 5.19 45.76 0.91
CA VAL A 620 4.24 44.85 1.57
C VAL A 620 4.96 43.87 2.50
N THR A 621 5.95 43.12 2.01
CA THR A 621 6.71 42.14 2.80
C THR A 621 8.06 41.81 2.15
N SER A 622 9.01 41.32 2.95
CA SER A 622 10.14 40.52 2.46
C SER A 622 9.76 39.03 2.41
N GLY A 623 10.53 38.25 1.64
CA GLY A 623 10.50 36.79 1.58
C GLY A 623 11.90 36.22 1.33
N ASN A 624 12.04 34.90 1.41
CA ASN A 624 13.30 34.20 1.14
C ASN A 624 13.00 32.84 0.48
N ALA A 625 13.70 32.53 -0.61
CA ALA A 625 13.54 31.30 -1.37
C ALA A 625 14.47 30.14 -0.91
N SER A 626 15.24 30.33 0.17
CA SER A 626 16.01 29.25 0.80
C SER A 626 15.11 28.09 1.30
N SER A 627 15.36 26.87 0.84
CA SER A 627 14.80 25.60 1.34
C SER A 627 15.89 24.52 1.37
N ASN A 628 15.64 23.36 1.99
CA ASN A 628 16.65 22.28 2.06
C ASN A 628 16.97 21.67 0.68
N GLU A 629 15.94 21.53 -0.17
CA GLU A 629 16.01 20.88 -1.47
C GLU A 629 15.49 21.80 -2.58
N TYR A 630 15.89 21.53 -3.82
CA TYR A 630 15.42 22.28 -5.00
C TYR A 630 13.96 21.95 -5.30
N GLN A 631 13.13 22.99 -5.34
CA GLN A 631 11.70 22.90 -5.62
C GLN A 631 11.35 23.94 -6.69
N PRO A 632 11.13 23.55 -7.95
CA PRO A 632 10.67 24.46 -9.00
C PRO A 632 9.22 24.87 -8.78
N ASN A 633 8.77 25.92 -9.47
CA ASN A 633 7.37 26.35 -9.55
C ASN A 633 6.66 26.56 -8.20
N GLN A 634 7.37 27.10 -7.21
CA GLN A 634 6.82 27.37 -5.88
C GLN A 634 6.29 28.81 -5.77
N VAL A 635 5.15 29.00 -5.09
CA VAL A 635 4.65 30.34 -4.77
C VAL A 635 5.67 31.05 -3.87
N LEU A 636 6.22 32.17 -4.37
CA LEU A 636 7.15 33.05 -3.66
C LEU A 636 6.38 34.14 -2.89
N TYR A 637 5.26 34.59 -3.44
CA TYR A 637 4.34 35.52 -2.81
C TYR A 637 2.95 35.38 -3.42
N GLU A 638 1.92 35.49 -2.59
CA GLU A 638 0.53 35.70 -3.01
C GLU A 638 -0.08 36.90 -2.29
N SER A 639 -0.99 37.61 -2.96
CA SER A 639 -1.63 38.79 -2.40
C SER A 639 -2.83 38.41 -1.52
N SER A 640 -3.08 39.22 -0.49
CA SER A 640 -4.46 39.36 0.02
C SER A 640 -5.39 39.80 -1.11
N THR A 641 -6.70 39.60 -0.97
CA THR A 641 -7.68 40.17 -1.90
C THR A 641 -7.49 41.68 -2.03
N LEU A 642 -7.37 42.15 -3.26
CA LEU A 642 -7.23 43.55 -3.63
C LEU A 642 -8.60 44.14 -4.03
N SER A 643 -8.68 45.46 -4.09
CA SER A 643 -9.80 46.16 -4.72
C SER A 643 -9.95 45.75 -6.18
N LYS A 644 -11.19 45.57 -6.69
CA LYS A 644 -11.43 45.41 -8.14
C LYS A 644 -10.90 46.64 -8.88
N GLY A 645 -9.81 46.49 -9.63
CA GLY A 645 -9.15 47.63 -10.27
C GLY A 645 -7.81 47.30 -10.94
N LYS A 646 -7.09 48.35 -11.33
CA LYS A 646 -5.76 48.26 -11.96
C LYS A 646 -4.67 48.33 -10.91
N HIS A 647 -3.73 47.40 -10.95
CA HIS A 647 -2.68 47.23 -9.94
C HIS A 647 -1.30 47.02 -10.57
N THR A 648 -0.25 47.33 -9.80
CA THR A 648 1.15 47.08 -10.19
C THR A 648 1.87 46.28 -9.12
N ILE A 649 2.45 45.14 -9.51
CA ILE A 649 3.31 44.30 -8.66
C ILE A 649 4.78 44.53 -9.01
N LYS A 650 5.62 44.55 -7.97
CA LYS A 650 7.08 44.46 -8.08
C LYS A 650 7.65 43.46 -7.08
N LEU A 651 8.39 42.47 -7.58
CA LEU A 651 9.38 41.73 -6.81
C LEU A 651 10.75 42.41 -6.99
N LEU A 652 11.48 42.60 -5.91
CA LEU A 652 12.81 43.23 -5.87
C LEU A 652 13.78 42.29 -5.16
N THR A 653 14.88 41.88 -5.79
CA THR A 653 15.89 41.04 -5.14
C THR A 653 16.64 41.84 -4.06
N THR A 654 16.80 41.25 -2.88
CA THR A 654 17.55 41.87 -1.77
C THR A 654 18.91 41.24 -1.55
N SER A 655 19.16 40.05 -2.12
CA SER A 655 20.45 39.34 -2.10
C SER A 655 21.08 39.30 -0.69
N THR A 656 20.31 38.76 0.25
CA THR A 656 20.91 38.12 1.42
C THR A 656 21.87 37.02 0.97
N GLU A 657 23.12 37.07 1.46
CA GLU A 657 24.15 36.05 1.25
C GLU A 657 24.61 35.83 -0.21
N SER A 658 24.37 36.78 -1.12
CA SER A 658 24.68 36.67 -2.56
C SER A 658 23.98 35.48 -3.26
N LYS A 659 22.88 34.98 -2.69
CA LYS A 659 22.09 33.89 -3.25
C LYS A 659 21.09 34.42 -4.30
N PRO A 660 20.96 33.79 -5.49
CA PRO A 660 20.00 34.20 -6.51
C PRO A 660 18.55 34.17 -6.06
N VAL A 661 17.69 34.85 -6.84
CA VAL A 661 16.23 34.65 -6.85
C VAL A 661 15.82 34.24 -8.26
N ASN A 662 14.88 33.30 -8.36
CA ASN A 662 14.30 32.83 -9.62
C ASN A 662 12.86 33.33 -9.78
N PHE A 663 12.45 33.59 -11.01
CA PHE A 663 11.08 33.88 -11.41
C PHE A 663 10.70 32.93 -12.56
N SER A 664 9.76 32.03 -12.30
CA SER A 664 9.22 31.07 -13.28
C SER A 664 8.08 31.70 -14.06
N TYR A 665 7.11 32.29 -13.36
CA TYR A 665 5.94 32.98 -13.89
C TYR A 665 5.18 33.67 -12.74
N GLY A 666 4.14 34.43 -13.05
CA GLY A 666 3.12 34.84 -12.10
C GLY A 666 1.73 34.56 -12.64
N TYR A 667 0.71 34.87 -11.85
CA TYR A 667 -0.69 34.78 -12.29
C TYR A 667 -1.57 35.76 -11.51
N TYR A 668 -2.68 36.20 -12.10
CA TYR A 668 -3.65 37.07 -11.44
C TYR A 668 -5.10 36.67 -11.73
N LEU A 669 -5.98 36.93 -10.78
CA LEU A 669 -7.42 36.80 -10.96
C LEU A 669 -7.98 38.10 -11.55
N GLY A 670 -8.65 38.01 -12.70
CA GLY A 670 -9.32 39.14 -13.34
C GLY A 670 -10.51 39.68 -12.54
N ILE A 671 -11.18 40.71 -13.07
CA ILE A 671 -12.44 41.18 -12.48
C ILE A 671 -13.55 40.21 -12.90
N ASN A 672 -14.15 39.54 -11.92
CA ASN A 672 -15.28 38.64 -12.09
C ASN A 672 -16.38 38.99 -11.07
N ASP A 673 -17.60 39.25 -11.55
CA ASP A 673 -18.78 39.58 -10.75
C ASP A 673 -19.71 38.36 -10.52
N ASN A 674 -19.61 37.34 -11.38
CA ASN A 674 -20.26 36.04 -11.24
C ASN A 674 -19.61 35.14 -10.18
N GLY A 675 -18.34 35.39 -9.85
CA GLY A 675 -17.61 34.75 -8.76
C GLY A 675 -16.80 33.50 -9.11
N LEU A 676 -15.96 33.14 -8.15
CA LEU A 676 -14.91 32.12 -8.19
C LEU A 676 -15.23 30.99 -7.20
N PHE A 677 -15.17 29.74 -7.64
CA PHE A 677 -15.54 28.57 -6.85
C PHE A 677 -14.33 27.86 -6.26
N GLU A 678 -14.37 27.60 -4.96
CA GLU A 678 -13.29 26.98 -4.20
C GLU A 678 -13.81 26.02 -3.12
N ILE A 679 -13.09 24.94 -2.88
CA ILE A 679 -13.27 24.06 -1.72
C ILE A 679 -12.63 24.75 -0.50
N GLU A 680 -13.23 24.61 0.70
CA GLU A 680 -12.79 25.33 1.89
C GLU A 680 -11.39 24.92 2.40
N ARG A 681 -10.93 23.70 2.10
CA ARG A 681 -9.62 23.17 2.48
C ARG A 681 -9.06 22.28 1.37
N ASP A 682 -7.74 22.23 1.28
CA ASP A 682 -6.99 21.41 0.32
C ASP A 682 -6.93 19.92 0.74
N SER A 683 -7.27 19.63 1.99
CA SER A 683 -7.44 18.26 2.49
C SER A 683 -8.45 18.16 3.63
N TYR A 684 -9.00 16.95 3.75
CA TYR A 684 -9.90 16.50 4.82
C TYR A 684 -9.50 15.10 5.29
N GLN A 685 -9.98 14.74 6.47
CA GLN A 685 -9.94 13.37 7.01
C GLN A 685 -11.36 12.95 7.38
N VAL A 686 -11.64 11.66 7.21
CA VAL A 686 -12.89 10.99 7.57
C VAL A 686 -12.54 9.53 7.89
N THR A 687 -13.13 8.92 8.90
CA THR A 687 -12.97 7.48 9.15
C THR A 687 -13.68 6.68 8.05
N GLU A 688 -13.36 5.41 7.86
CA GLU A 688 -14.20 4.56 7.02
C GLU A 688 -15.61 4.36 7.63
N GLY A 689 -16.59 4.04 6.78
CA GLY A 689 -18.02 4.02 7.10
C GLY A 689 -18.69 5.38 7.42
N ASP A 690 -17.92 6.40 7.79
CA ASP A 690 -18.40 7.69 8.27
C ASP A 690 -18.80 8.67 7.12
N SER A 691 -19.25 9.88 7.46
CA SER A 691 -19.76 10.85 6.47
C SER A 691 -19.24 12.28 6.65
N LEU A 692 -18.54 12.77 5.63
CA LEU A 692 -17.84 14.05 5.64
C LEU A 692 -18.62 15.17 4.91
N LYS A 693 -18.77 16.32 5.56
CA LYS A 693 -19.35 17.53 4.92
C LYS A 693 -18.28 18.50 4.45
N VAL A 694 -17.98 18.45 3.16
CA VAL A 694 -17.07 19.38 2.49
C VAL A 694 -17.81 20.64 2.07
N LYS A 695 -17.16 21.81 2.19
CA LYS A 695 -17.77 23.12 1.91
C LYS A 695 -17.22 23.71 0.63
N LEU A 696 -18.12 24.06 -0.29
CA LEU A 696 -17.84 24.85 -1.47
C LEU A 696 -18.13 26.33 -1.19
N LYS A 697 -17.27 27.22 -1.68
CA LYS A 697 -17.33 28.68 -1.54
C LYS A 697 -17.46 29.31 -2.92
N ARG A 698 -18.17 30.43 -3.01
CA ARG A 698 -18.21 31.36 -4.16
C ARG A 698 -17.67 32.70 -3.68
N THR A 699 -16.53 33.13 -4.22
CA THR A 699 -15.76 34.32 -3.78
C THR A 699 -15.58 35.32 -4.92
N GLY A 700 -15.12 36.55 -4.65
CA GLY A 700 -14.89 37.59 -5.65
C GLY A 700 -16.15 38.26 -6.26
N GLY A 701 -17.25 37.52 -6.36
CA GLY A 701 -18.55 37.97 -6.84
C GLY A 701 -19.65 36.96 -6.49
N THR A 702 -20.91 37.39 -6.53
CA THR A 702 -22.09 36.54 -6.25
C THR A 702 -23.29 36.89 -7.14
N GLU A 703 -23.09 37.68 -8.19
CA GLU A 703 -24.18 38.12 -9.07
C GLU A 703 -24.60 36.99 -10.02
N GLY A 704 -25.91 36.79 -10.21
CA GLY A 704 -26.47 35.80 -11.12
C GLY A 704 -26.46 34.35 -10.60
N GLU A 705 -27.23 33.50 -11.29
CA GLU A 705 -27.28 32.05 -11.06
C GLU A 705 -26.27 31.33 -11.95
N VAL A 706 -25.39 30.54 -11.31
CA VAL A 706 -24.26 29.86 -11.95
C VAL A 706 -24.07 28.47 -11.34
N SER A 707 -23.33 27.58 -12.01
CA SER A 707 -23.11 26.21 -11.52
C SER A 707 -21.67 25.77 -11.71
N VAL A 708 -21.27 24.75 -10.94
CA VAL A 708 -20.06 23.95 -11.20
C VAL A 708 -20.43 22.48 -11.18
N ARG A 709 -19.70 21.63 -11.90
CA ARG A 709 -19.72 20.19 -11.66
C ARG A 709 -18.90 19.88 -10.41
N VAL A 710 -19.34 18.91 -9.63
CA VAL A 710 -18.59 18.31 -8.53
C VAL A 710 -18.37 16.84 -8.85
N THR A 711 -17.13 16.39 -8.83
CA THR A 711 -16.77 14.98 -9.00
C THR A 711 -15.91 14.46 -7.86
N THR A 712 -15.86 13.13 -7.69
CA THR A 712 -15.02 12.47 -6.69
C THR A 712 -14.00 11.51 -7.31
N PRO A 713 -12.97 12.00 -8.03
CA PRO A 713 -12.04 11.14 -8.73
C PRO A 713 -11.18 10.28 -7.77
N PRO A 714 -10.91 9.02 -8.14
CA PRO A 714 -10.25 8.04 -7.26
C PRO A 714 -8.74 8.28 -7.12
N GLY A 715 -8.24 8.12 -5.89
CA GLY A 715 -6.82 8.08 -5.56
C GLY A 715 -6.37 6.64 -5.33
N MET A 716 -5.86 6.36 -4.13
CA MET A 716 -5.67 4.98 -3.64
C MET A 716 -7.00 4.32 -3.24
N ALA A 717 -7.99 5.11 -2.79
CA ALA A 717 -9.36 4.65 -2.61
C ALA A 717 -10.00 4.38 -3.96
N VAL A 718 -10.56 3.19 -4.12
CA VAL A 718 -11.30 2.78 -5.32
C VAL A 718 -12.78 3.15 -5.22
N GLN A 719 -13.33 3.62 -6.35
CA GLN A 719 -14.68 4.16 -6.45
C GLN A 719 -15.74 3.08 -6.18
N GLY A 720 -16.74 3.40 -5.36
CA GLY A 720 -17.82 2.46 -5.01
C GLY A 720 -17.41 1.29 -4.10
N GLN A 721 -16.15 1.23 -3.65
CA GLN A 721 -15.69 0.27 -2.63
C GLN A 721 -15.40 0.94 -1.29
N TYR A 722 -14.67 2.06 -1.28
CA TYR A 722 -14.38 2.81 -0.04
C TYR A 722 -15.20 4.09 0.11
N TYR A 723 -15.90 4.53 -0.95
CA TYR A 723 -16.73 5.73 -0.94
C TYR A 723 -17.82 5.69 -2.01
N GLU A 724 -18.95 6.35 -1.73
CA GLU A 724 -19.97 6.66 -2.72
C GLU A 724 -19.48 7.76 -3.65
N ASP A 725 -19.51 7.53 -4.97
CA ASP A 725 -19.14 8.57 -5.92
C ASP A 725 -20.22 9.62 -6.13
N ILE A 726 -19.75 10.81 -6.48
CA ILE A 726 -20.55 11.96 -6.86
C ILE A 726 -20.08 12.41 -8.24
N ASN A 727 -21.03 12.64 -9.14
CA ASN A 727 -20.84 13.39 -10.38
C ASN A 727 -22.10 14.23 -10.62
N GLU A 728 -22.21 15.37 -9.94
CA GLU A 728 -23.41 16.22 -9.93
C GLU A 728 -23.12 17.68 -10.31
N VAL A 729 -24.15 18.41 -10.73
CA VAL A 729 -24.05 19.84 -11.07
C VAL A 729 -24.68 20.68 -9.96
N VAL A 730 -23.84 21.45 -9.27
CA VAL A 730 -24.22 22.22 -8.08
C VAL A 730 -24.43 23.69 -8.46
N THR A 731 -25.70 24.04 -8.68
CA THR A 731 -26.13 25.42 -8.99
C THR A 731 -26.17 26.27 -7.73
N PHE A 732 -25.56 27.46 -7.79
CA PHE A 732 -25.63 28.54 -6.81
C PHE A 732 -26.48 29.69 -7.37
N LYS A 733 -27.46 30.15 -6.60
CA LYS A 733 -28.35 31.26 -6.97
C LYS A 733 -27.66 32.62 -6.81
N ASP A 734 -28.29 33.65 -7.36
CA ASP A 734 -27.95 35.05 -7.10
C ASP A 734 -27.83 35.30 -5.58
N GLY A 735 -26.69 35.85 -5.16
CA GLY A 735 -26.35 36.09 -3.75
C GLY A 735 -25.91 34.88 -2.92
N GLU A 736 -25.98 33.63 -3.41
CA GLU A 736 -25.48 32.46 -2.67
C GLU A 736 -23.94 32.40 -2.71
N SER A 737 -23.29 32.34 -1.53
CA SER A 737 -21.82 32.39 -1.38
C SER A 737 -21.17 31.10 -0.86
N SER A 738 -21.93 30.10 -0.43
CA SER A 738 -21.39 28.77 -0.09
C SER A 738 -22.45 27.67 -0.09
N LYS A 739 -22.04 26.42 -0.37
CA LYS A 739 -22.83 25.19 -0.24
C LYS A 739 -22.00 24.09 0.41
N TYR A 740 -22.65 22.97 0.74
CA TYR A 740 -22.02 21.78 1.30
C TYR A 740 -22.33 20.56 0.46
N ILE A 741 -21.32 19.73 0.25
CA ILE A 741 -21.42 18.38 -0.33
C ILE A 741 -21.23 17.40 0.82
N THR A 742 -21.97 16.29 0.83
CA THR A 742 -21.80 15.23 1.83
C THR A 742 -21.23 14.00 1.13
N LEU A 743 -19.98 13.67 1.45
CA LEU A 743 -19.30 12.47 0.98
C LEU A 743 -19.57 11.35 1.99
N LYS A 744 -19.85 10.14 1.54
CA LYS A 744 -19.94 8.95 2.40
C LYS A 744 -18.78 8.02 2.10
N THR A 745 -18.10 7.52 3.13
CA THR A 745 -17.19 6.39 2.99
C THR A 745 -17.93 5.08 3.23
N HIS A 746 -17.24 3.97 2.99
CA HIS A 746 -17.69 2.62 3.29
C HIS A 746 -16.66 1.99 4.20
N ASP A 747 -17.12 1.41 5.31
CA ASP A 747 -16.36 0.52 6.17
C ASP A 747 -16.17 -0.79 5.41
N ASN A 748 -14.91 -1.21 5.25
CA ASN A 748 -14.54 -2.35 4.42
C ASN A 748 -14.13 -3.59 5.23
N LEU A 749 -14.03 -3.49 6.55
CA LEU A 749 -13.67 -4.55 7.51
C LEU A 749 -12.37 -5.30 7.16
N LYS A 750 -11.37 -4.57 6.64
CA LYS A 750 -10.05 -5.09 6.27
C LYS A 750 -8.97 -4.05 6.54
N VAL A 751 -8.05 -4.43 7.41
CA VAL A 751 -6.80 -3.69 7.67
C VAL A 751 -5.95 -3.59 6.41
N GLN A 752 -5.98 -2.44 5.76
CA GLN A 752 -5.28 -2.14 4.50
C GLN A 752 -4.51 -0.80 4.53
N GLY A 753 -4.60 -0.03 5.61
CA GLY A 753 -4.03 1.30 5.80
C GLY A 753 -4.83 2.43 5.13
N ASN A 754 -4.64 3.67 5.60
CA ASN A 754 -5.35 4.86 5.10
C ASN A 754 -5.40 4.96 3.56
N LYS A 755 -6.58 5.20 3.01
CA LYS A 755 -6.84 5.38 1.57
C LYS A 755 -7.08 6.86 1.26
N ASP A 756 -7.04 7.26 0.00
CA ASP A 756 -7.46 8.60 -0.41
C ASP A 756 -8.24 8.64 -1.73
N PHE A 757 -9.19 9.55 -1.79
CA PHE A 757 -9.77 10.03 -3.05
C PHE A 757 -9.73 11.55 -3.06
N TYR A 758 -10.20 12.16 -4.13
CA TYR A 758 -10.26 13.60 -4.27
C TYR A 758 -11.70 14.04 -4.41
N LEU A 759 -12.03 15.23 -3.91
CA LEU A 759 -13.21 15.97 -4.33
C LEU A 759 -12.73 17.07 -5.28
N GLU A 760 -13.24 17.10 -6.50
CA GLU A 760 -12.89 18.13 -7.48
C GLU A 760 -14.11 18.95 -7.92
N ILE A 761 -13.87 20.20 -8.28
CA ILE A 761 -14.87 21.11 -8.86
C ILE A 761 -14.43 21.59 -10.24
N SER A 762 -15.29 21.35 -11.23
CA SER A 762 -14.96 21.48 -12.66
C SER A 762 -16.14 22.04 -13.47
N SER A 763 -15.99 22.12 -14.80
CA SER A 763 -17.05 22.49 -15.75
C SER A 763 -17.95 23.68 -15.31
N PRO A 764 -17.39 24.90 -15.09
CA PRO A 764 -18.18 26.04 -14.64
C PRO A 764 -19.18 26.53 -15.70
N ILE A 765 -20.40 26.88 -15.27
CA ILE A 765 -21.54 27.23 -16.12
C ILE A 765 -21.97 28.69 -15.87
N ASN A 766 -22.55 29.35 -16.87
CA ASN A 766 -23.04 30.75 -16.84
C ASN A 766 -21.96 31.78 -16.44
N GLY A 767 -20.70 31.52 -16.76
CA GLY A 767 -19.60 32.44 -16.46
C GLY A 767 -19.15 32.42 -14.99
N ALA A 768 -19.47 31.36 -14.23
CA ALA A 768 -18.66 30.97 -13.07
C ALA A 768 -17.19 30.78 -13.46
N GLN A 769 -16.32 30.82 -12.46
CA GLN A 769 -14.90 30.49 -12.59
C GLN A 769 -14.46 29.55 -11.46
N ILE A 770 -13.41 28.77 -11.66
CA ILE A 770 -12.84 27.85 -10.67
C ILE A 770 -11.58 28.48 -10.04
N GLY A 771 -11.44 28.44 -8.71
CA GLY A 771 -10.31 28.98 -7.95
C GLY A 771 -9.27 27.91 -7.59
N LEU A 772 -8.10 28.31 -7.09
CA LEU A 772 -6.95 27.41 -6.85
C LEU A 772 -7.31 26.17 -6.01
N LYS A 773 -8.22 26.30 -5.05
CA LYS A 773 -8.70 25.18 -4.23
C LYS A 773 -9.79 24.38 -4.96
N TYR A 774 -9.52 23.95 -6.18
CA TYR A 774 -10.49 23.20 -7.00
C TYR A 774 -10.48 21.69 -6.71
N SER A 775 -9.41 21.19 -6.10
CA SER A 775 -9.25 19.79 -5.69
C SER A 775 -8.95 19.74 -4.20
N ALA A 776 -9.53 18.76 -3.49
CA ALA A 776 -9.29 18.53 -2.08
C ALA A 776 -9.10 17.03 -1.81
N ARG A 777 -7.95 16.67 -1.22
CA ARG A 777 -7.64 15.29 -0.84
C ARG A 777 -8.50 14.84 0.33
N ILE A 778 -9.31 13.82 0.13
CA ILE A 778 -10.12 13.18 1.19
C ILE A 778 -9.36 11.93 1.63
N LEU A 779 -8.68 12.01 2.77
CA LEU A 779 -8.02 10.85 3.38
C LEU A 779 -9.07 10.06 4.18
N ILE A 780 -9.33 8.84 3.74
CA ILE A 780 -10.06 7.84 4.51
C ILE A 780 -9.08 7.28 5.54
N VAL A 781 -9.41 7.42 6.81
CA VAL A 781 -8.63 6.93 7.94
C VAL A 781 -9.10 5.52 8.25
N GLU A 782 -8.15 4.60 8.20
CA GLU A 782 -8.24 3.22 8.62
C GLU A 782 -8.42 3.16 10.16
N ASP A 783 -9.45 2.45 10.63
CA ASP A 783 -9.61 2.12 12.05
C ASP A 783 -9.93 0.64 12.36
N ASP A 784 -9.94 -0.25 11.36
CA ASP A 784 -9.89 -1.70 11.61
C ASP A 784 -8.58 -2.09 12.33
N VAL A 785 -8.66 -3.14 13.15
CA VAL A 785 -7.49 -3.75 13.77
C VAL A 785 -7.64 -5.27 13.73
N ARG A 786 -6.59 -6.02 13.39
CA ARG A 786 -6.64 -7.49 13.40
C ARG A 786 -6.85 -8.01 14.82
N LEU A 787 -7.64 -9.07 14.97
CA LEU A 787 -8.05 -9.61 16.28
C LEU A 787 -6.87 -9.91 17.22
N GLU A 788 -5.81 -10.53 16.70
CA GLU A 788 -4.57 -10.79 17.43
C GLU A 788 -3.87 -9.49 17.87
N ASP A 789 -3.75 -8.50 16.98
CA ASP A 789 -3.15 -7.19 17.28
C ASP A 789 -3.97 -6.41 18.33
N ALA A 790 -5.29 -6.59 18.36
CA ALA A 790 -6.16 -5.97 19.37
C ALA A 790 -6.00 -6.63 20.74
N ILE A 791 -5.97 -7.97 20.80
CA ILE A 791 -5.72 -8.72 22.04
C ILE A 791 -4.36 -8.34 22.64
N ASN A 792 -3.30 -8.33 21.82
CA ASN A 792 -1.94 -8.00 22.26
C ASN A 792 -1.75 -6.54 22.73
N ARG A 793 -2.68 -5.62 22.43
CA ARG A 793 -2.69 -4.25 23.00
C ARG A 793 -3.25 -4.20 24.43
N ILE A 794 -3.97 -5.23 24.87
CA ILE A 794 -4.63 -5.32 26.18
C ILE A 794 -3.89 -6.27 27.12
N ASP A 795 -3.24 -7.30 26.58
CA ASP A 795 -2.36 -8.20 27.35
C ASP A 795 -1.27 -7.39 28.08
N GLY A 796 -1.21 -7.57 29.41
CA GLY A 796 -0.28 -6.84 30.30
C GLY A 796 -0.83 -5.54 30.93
N LEU A 797 -2.04 -5.11 30.59
CA LEU A 797 -2.70 -4.00 31.30
C LEU A 797 -3.26 -4.44 32.66
N SER A 798 -3.03 -3.65 33.72
CA SER A 798 -3.73 -3.82 34.99
C SER A 798 -4.99 -2.96 35.05
N GLU A 799 -6.11 -3.58 35.45
CA GLU A 799 -7.38 -2.94 35.79
C GLU A 799 -7.20 -1.74 36.73
N SER A 800 -6.28 -1.86 37.69
CA SER A 800 -6.04 -0.89 38.75
C SER A 800 -5.45 0.43 38.25
N TRP A 801 -4.96 0.47 37.01
CA TRP A 801 -4.43 1.68 36.38
C TRP A 801 -5.52 2.58 35.79
N TYR A 802 -6.77 2.10 35.71
CA TYR A 802 -7.88 2.75 35.02
C TYR A 802 -9.07 2.93 35.97
N LYS A 803 -10.02 3.79 35.60
CA LYS A 803 -11.28 3.89 36.35
C LYS A 803 -12.06 2.59 36.19
N ALA A 804 -12.52 1.99 37.28
CA ALA A 804 -13.36 0.79 37.27
C ALA A 804 -14.63 0.95 36.39
N GLU A 805 -15.15 2.18 36.28
CA GLU A 805 -16.28 2.55 35.43
C GLU A 805 -16.06 2.29 33.93
N GLY A 806 -14.80 2.23 33.46
CA GLY A 806 -14.45 1.92 32.07
C GLY A 806 -13.92 0.49 31.85
N TRP A 807 -13.21 -0.08 32.84
CA TRP A 807 -12.50 -1.35 32.67
C TRP A 807 -13.41 -2.55 32.31
N GLY A 808 -14.58 -2.66 32.95
CA GLY A 808 -15.49 -3.79 32.72
C GLY A 808 -16.02 -3.91 31.27
N ASN A 809 -15.98 -2.82 30.49
CA ASN A 809 -16.27 -2.89 29.06
C ASN A 809 -15.11 -3.53 28.27
N VAL A 810 -13.86 -3.14 28.59
CA VAL A 810 -12.67 -3.74 27.96
C VAL A 810 -12.56 -5.21 28.29
N GLU A 811 -12.71 -5.60 29.56
CA GLU A 811 -12.68 -7.01 29.98
C GLU A 811 -13.71 -7.86 29.23
N LYS A 812 -14.95 -7.35 29.09
CA LYS A 812 -16.04 -8.01 28.35
C LYS A 812 -15.74 -8.19 26.87
N GLU A 813 -15.25 -7.17 26.18
CA GLU A 813 -14.91 -7.27 24.74
C GLU A 813 -13.60 -8.05 24.50
N TYR A 814 -12.68 -8.05 25.48
CA TYR A 814 -11.44 -8.81 25.47
C TYR A 814 -11.66 -10.33 25.60
N LEU A 815 -12.58 -10.74 26.48
CA LEU A 815 -12.97 -12.15 26.60
C LEU A 815 -13.63 -12.65 25.31
N LYS A 816 -14.56 -11.89 24.72
CA LYS A 816 -15.13 -12.17 23.39
C LYS A 816 -14.04 -12.31 22.32
N ALA A 817 -13.04 -11.43 22.34
CA ALA A 817 -11.94 -11.48 21.38
C ALA A 817 -11.10 -12.76 21.52
N LYS A 818 -10.77 -13.17 22.76
CA LYS A 818 -10.05 -14.43 23.02
C LYS A 818 -10.87 -15.67 22.66
N ASP A 819 -12.18 -15.67 22.88
CA ASP A 819 -13.07 -16.74 22.39
C ASP A 819 -13.06 -16.79 20.85
N ALA A 820 -13.25 -15.64 20.19
CA ALA A 820 -13.30 -15.53 18.73
C ALA A 820 -11.99 -15.93 18.03
N LEU A 821 -10.83 -15.68 18.67
CA LEU A 821 -9.50 -16.07 18.17
C LEU A 821 -9.36 -17.59 17.99
N THR A 822 -10.10 -18.38 18.78
CA THR A 822 -10.06 -19.85 18.75
C THR A 822 -11.26 -20.49 18.06
N ASN A 823 -12.10 -19.69 17.39
CA ASN A 823 -13.35 -20.15 16.79
C ASN A 823 -13.31 -20.10 15.25
N ASP A 824 -12.95 -21.23 14.65
CA ASP A 824 -12.88 -21.43 13.20
C ASP A 824 -14.24 -21.30 12.48
N SER A 825 -15.37 -21.17 13.20
CA SER A 825 -16.70 -20.99 12.60
C SER A 825 -17.10 -19.53 12.35
N LEU A 826 -16.32 -18.56 12.83
CA LEU A 826 -16.53 -17.14 12.56
C LEU A 826 -15.83 -16.71 11.27
N SER A 827 -16.51 -15.88 10.48
CA SER A 827 -15.90 -15.19 9.34
C SER A 827 -14.91 -14.10 9.79
N GLU A 828 -13.98 -13.72 8.91
CA GLU A 828 -13.00 -12.67 9.20
C GLU A 828 -13.67 -11.31 9.47
N ASP A 829 -14.75 -10.99 8.75
CA ASP A 829 -15.66 -9.87 9.04
C ASP A 829 -16.17 -9.85 10.49
N GLU A 830 -16.56 -11.01 11.04
CA GLU A 830 -17.07 -11.12 12.41
C GLU A 830 -15.94 -10.97 13.43
N LYS A 831 -14.76 -11.55 13.14
CA LYS A 831 -13.54 -11.36 13.94
C LYS A 831 -13.10 -9.89 13.95
N MET A 832 -13.19 -9.19 12.82
CA MET A 832 -12.86 -7.76 12.71
C MET A 832 -13.81 -6.90 13.54
N ARG A 833 -15.13 -7.10 13.43
CA ARG A 833 -16.13 -6.37 14.24
C ARG A 833 -15.91 -6.57 15.74
N ILE A 834 -15.52 -7.76 16.18
CA ILE A 834 -15.18 -8.05 17.58
C ILE A 834 -13.89 -7.33 18.00
N SER A 835 -12.87 -7.35 17.14
CA SER A 835 -11.59 -6.64 17.34
C SER A 835 -11.77 -5.13 17.47
N ASN A 836 -12.51 -4.51 16.56
CA ASN A 836 -12.78 -3.07 16.56
C ASN A 836 -13.57 -2.68 17.83
N SER A 837 -14.55 -3.51 18.25
CA SER A 837 -15.28 -3.31 19.50
C SER A 837 -14.37 -3.30 20.73
N LEU A 838 -13.33 -4.15 20.76
CA LEU A 838 -12.30 -4.15 21.80
C LEU A 838 -11.43 -2.89 21.75
N ILE A 839 -11.06 -2.43 20.55
CA ILE A 839 -10.23 -1.22 20.37
C ILE A 839 -11.01 0.06 20.70
N GLU A 840 -12.30 0.13 20.40
CA GLU A 840 -13.18 1.22 20.86
C GLU A 840 -13.26 1.23 22.39
N ALA A 841 -13.52 0.08 23.02
CA ALA A 841 -13.58 -0.03 24.48
C ALA A 841 -12.25 0.40 25.13
N TYR A 842 -11.12 -0.02 24.57
CA TYR A 842 -9.78 0.34 25.04
C TYR A 842 -9.48 1.84 24.89
N SER A 843 -9.82 2.41 23.73
CA SER A 843 -9.59 3.83 23.44
C SER A 843 -10.39 4.77 24.35
N ASN A 844 -11.45 4.26 24.98
CA ASN A 844 -12.26 4.96 25.98
C ASN A 844 -11.78 4.77 27.44
N LEU A 845 -10.66 4.08 27.70
CA LEU A 845 -10.15 3.89 29.06
C LEU A 845 -9.51 5.17 29.66
N GLU A 846 -10.17 5.77 30.65
CA GLU A 846 -9.56 6.81 31.49
C GLU A 846 -8.60 6.22 32.54
N SER A 847 -7.31 6.57 32.45
CA SER A 847 -6.30 6.25 33.46
C SER A 847 -6.54 7.00 34.78
N ILE A 848 -6.27 6.37 35.93
CA ILE A 848 -6.30 7.08 37.22
C ILE A 848 -5.02 7.89 37.46
N VAL A 849 -5.13 8.93 38.29
CA VAL A 849 -3.99 9.73 38.75
C VAL A 849 -3.51 9.33 40.15
N THR A 850 -4.32 8.57 40.91
CA THR A 850 -3.92 7.94 42.17
C THR A 850 -4.90 6.82 42.56
N TYR A 851 -4.40 5.75 43.18
CA TYR A 851 -5.17 4.69 43.80
C TYR A 851 -6.09 5.25 44.90
N SER A 852 -7.21 4.57 45.13
CA SER A 852 -8.17 4.95 46.18
C SER A 852 -9.00 3.75 46.61
N LYS A 853 -9.75 3.86 47.69
CA LYS A 853 -10.73 2.82 48.10
C LYS A 853 -11.94 2.67 47.14
N ARG A 854 -11.89 3.30 45.96
CA ARG A 854 -12.80 3.09 44.81
C ARG A 854 -12.10 2.57 43.55
N ASN A 855 -10.77 2.69 43.46
CA ASN A 855 -9.92 2.06 42.45
C ASN A 855 -8.66 1.58 43.18
N PRO A 856 -8.73 0.44 43.91
CA PRO A 856 -7.60 -0.12 44.63
C PRO A 856 -6.67 -0.89 43.67
N MET A 857 -5.48 -1.21 44.14
CA MET A 857 -4.65 -2.24 43.52
C MET A 857 -5.22 -3.62 43.86
N ILE A 858 -5.97 -4.20 42.92
CA ILE A 858 -6.57 -5.53 43.07
C ILE A 858 -5.47 -6.59 42.90
N LEU A 859 -5.31 -7.49 43.89
CA LEU A 859 -4.28 -8.52 43.86
C LEU A 859 -4.63 -9.68 42.90
N SER A 860 -3.69 -10.63 42.74
CA SER A 860 -3.94 -11.86 41.99
C SER A 860 -4.89 -12.80 42.74
N THR A 861 -5.82 -13.42 41.99
CA THR A 861 -6.62 -14.56 42.43
C THR A 861 -5.95 -15.90 42.16
N GLN A 862 -4.93 -15.95 41.29
CA GLN A 862 -4.29 -17.18 40.82
C GLN A 862 -2.87 -17.34 41.37
N LEU A 863 -2.57 -18.54 41.88
CA LEU A 863 -1.24 -18.94 42.35
C LEU A 863 -0.20 -18.78 41.22
N GLY A 864 0.93 -18.15 41.51
CA GLY A 864 2.01 -17.89 40.57
C GLY A 864 1.75 -16.77 39.56
N GLN A 865 0.57 -16.16 39.54
CA GLN A 865 0.29 -15.00 38.69
C GLN A 865 0.67 -13.70 39.42
N SER A 866 1.26 -12.76 38.69
CA SER A 866 1.74 -11.47 39.20
C SER A 866 0.93 -10.29 38.63
N LYS A 867 0.74 -9.23 39.42
CA LYS A 867 0.21 -7.93 38.96
C LYS A 867 1.16 -6.79 39.36
N ILE A 868 1.23 -5.74 38.54
CA ILE A 868 2.12 -4.58 38.76
C ILE A 868 1.36 -3.43 39.43
N ALA A 869 1.80 -3.06 40.63
CA ALA A 869 1.38 -1.83 41.31
C ALA A 869 2.35 -0.69 40.96
N GLU A 870 1.81 0.45 40.54
CA GLU A 870 2.61 1.60 40.08
C GLU A 870 2.77 2.61 41.21
N SER A 871 4.01 2.90 41.61
CA SER A 871 4.27 3.61 42.87
C SER A 871 3.77 5.05 42.84
N GLU A 872 3.83 5.70 41.68
CA GLU A 872 3.38 7.06 41.43
C GLU A 872 1.85 7.20 41.34
N LEU A 873 1.11 6.09 41.31
CA LEU A 873 -0.32 6.06 41.61
C LEU A 873 -0.59 5.96 43.12
N GLY A 874 0.38 5.64 43.98
CA GLY A 874 0.19 5.63 45.43
C GLY A 874 -0.25 6.98 46.01
N ILE A 875 -0.95 6.95 47.15
CA ILE A 875 -1.34 8.16 47.88
C ILE A 875 -0.10 8.65 48.66
N LEU A 876 0.38 9.85 48.31
CA LEU A 876 1.68 10.37 48.74
C LEU A 876 1.54 11.31 49.96
N ASP A 877 2.23 10.99 51.07
CA ASP A 877 2.27 11.86 52.27
C ASP A 877 3.68 12.34 52.60
N SER A 878 3.83 13.66 52.69
CA SER A 878 5.04 14.40 53.09
C SER A 878 4.83 15.26 54.34
N SER A 879 3.71 15.08 55.07
CA SER A 879 3.32 15.88 56.24
C SER A 879 4.32 15.86 57.41
N HIS A 880 5.26 14.92 57.39
CA HIS A 880 6.37 14.79 58.35
C HIS A 880 7.51 15.80 58.12
N GLU A 881 7.42 16.67 57.11
CA GLU A 881 8.45 17.67 56.77
C GLU A 881 8.06 19.15 57.04
N ASN A 882 9.06 20.02 57.25
CA ASN A 882 8.88 21.47 57.23
C ASN A 882 8.90 22.01 55.80
N ILE A 883 7.78 21.84 55.08
CA ILE A 883 7.67 22.15 53.64
C ILE A 883 7.74 23.67 53.39
N VAL A 884 8.83 24.11 52.73
CA VAL A 884 8.96 25.46 52.15
C VAL A 884 9.35 25.41 50.66
N ASN A 885 9.93 24.31 50.17
CA ASN A 885 10.17 24.05 48.75
C ASN A 885 9.70 22.62 48.41
N ASN A 886 8.93 22.48 47.33
CA ASN A 886 8.21 21.26 46.97
C ASN A 886 9.10 20.25 46.22
N ASN A 887 10.11 19.70 46.91
CA ASN A 887 11.23 18.99 46.28
C ASN A 887 11.23 17.45 46.45
N TYR A 888 10.33 16.89 47.26
CA TYR A 888 10.27 15.46 47.59
C TYR A 888 8.93 14.85 47.15
N LEU A 889 8.86 13.51 47.11
CA LEU A 889 7.79 12.74 46.46
C LEU A 889 7.52 13.18 45.01
N LYS A 890 8.58 13.60 44.32
CA LYS A 890 8.53 14.09 42.94
C LYS A 890 8.36 12.94 41.95
N ILE A 891 7.30 12.98 41.16
CA ILE A 891 7.14 12.12 39.98
C ILE A 891 8.04 12.63 38.84
N VAL A 892 8.72 11.72 38.15
CA VAL A 892 9.53 11.99 36.95
C VAL A 892 9.14 11.02 35.84
N SER A 893 9.46 11.37 34.59
CA SER A 893 9.09 10.56 33.42
C SER A 893 10.30 10.23 32.55
N ASP A 894 10.40 8.96 32.18
CA ASP A 894 11.34 8.42 31.19
C ASP A 894 10.70 7.15 30.59
N LYS A 895 10.98 6.85 29.32
CA LYS A 895 10.44 5.68 28.61
C LYS A 895 10.89 4.32 29.19
N ASN A 896 11.92 4.30 30.03
CA ASN A 896 12.46 3.09 30.64
C ASN A 896 11.82 2.73 31.99
N PHE A 897 10.86 3.54 32.47
CA PHE A 897 10.13 3.33 33.73
C PHE A 897 8.76 2.70 33.48
N SER A 898 8.16 2.10 34.51
CA SER A 898 6.82 1.52 34.44
C SER A 898 5.77 2.61 34.15
N LYS A 899 4.85 2.34 33.21
CA LYS A 899 4.00 3.34 32.51
C LYS A 899 4.69 4.66 32.13
N GLY A 900 6.02 4.67 31.99
CA GLY A 900 6.84 5.85 31.72
C GLY A 900 7.05 6.82 32.90
N ARG A 901 6.81 6.43 34.16
CA ARG A 901 6.90 7.33 35.34
C ARG A 901 7.40 6.61 36.61
N LEU A 902 8.14 7.31 37.47
CA LEU A 902 8.48 6.84 38.82
C LEU A 902 8.49 7.96 39.88
N ILE A 903 8.51 7.61 41.17
CA ILE A 903 8.75 8.57 42.27
C ILE A 903 10.24 8.63 42.58
N ASP A 904 10.87 9.79 42.38
CA ASP A 904 12.34 9.96 42.37
C ASP A 904 12.97 10.29 43.73
N LYS A 905 12.17 10.76 44.71
CA LYS A 905 12.68 11.46 45.91
C LYS A 905 11.85 11.21 47.18
N ILE A 906 11.87 9.98 47.67
CA ILE A 906 11.24 9.55 48.92
C ILE A 906 12.27 9.67 50.05
N LYS A 907 11.89 10.32 51.17
CA LYS A 907 12.73 10.52 52.36
C LYS A 907 12.15 9.89 53.63
N SER A 908 12.96 9.90 54.69
CA SER A 908 12.56 9.45 56.04
C SER A 908 11.19 9.98 56.45
N GLY A 909 10.25 9.08 56.75
CA GLY A 909 8.89 9.44 57.17
C GLY A 909 7.99 10.01 56.07
N ASN A 910 8.44 10.11 54.81
CA ASN A 910 7.51 10.14 53.69
C ASN A 910 6.83 8.78 53.58
N THR A 911 5.56 8.73 53.17
CA THR A 911 4.86 7.47 52.90
C THR A 911 4.24 7.43 51.51
N ILE A 912 4.15 6.21 50.98
CA ILE A 912 3.35 5.85 49.80
C ILE A 912 2.29 4.87 50.31
N THR A 913 1.03 5.27 50.29
CA THR A 913 -0.09 4.43 50.72
C THR A 913 -0.86 3.92 49.50
N MET A 914 -0.91 2.59 49.34
CA MET A 914 -1.66 1.93 48.27
C MET A 914 -2.84 1.18 48.90
N PRO A 915 -4.08 1.64 48.70
CA PRO A 915 -5.26 0.81 48.92
C PRO A 915 -5.18 -0.42 48.02
N ILE A 916 -5.19 -1.61 48.62
CA ILE A 916 -5.21 -2.90 47.91
C ILE A 916 -6.54 -3.62 48.15
N GLU A 917 -6.96 -4.46 47.22
CA GLU A 917 -8.09 -5.39 47.38
C GLU A 917 -7.53 -6.83 47.38
N THR A 918 -7.57 -7.48 48.54
CA THR A 918 -7.07 -8.85 48.70
C THR A 918 -8.19 -9.85 48.45
N THR A 919 -8.02 -10.76 47.49
CA THR A 919 -9.02 -11.80 47.18
C THR A 919 -8.84 -13.11 47.93
N HIS A 920 -7.63 -13.38 48.44
CA HIS A 920 -7.32 -14.58 49.23
C HIS A 920 -6.35 -14.24 50.37
N THR A 921 -6.59 -14.77 51.56
CA THR A 921 -5.53 -14.80 52.61
C THR A 921 -4.42 -15.78 52.21
N GLY A 922 -3.16 -15.43 52.44
CA GLY A 922 -2.04 -16.17 51.85
C GLY A 922 -0.67 -15.51 51.98
N GLU A 923 0.36 -16.12 51.40
CA GLU A 923 1.69 -15.52 51.23
C GLU A 923 1.80 -14.87 49.83
N TYR A 924 2.22 -13.61 49.78
CA TYR A 924 2.45 -12.86 48.55
C TYR A 924 3.91 -12.39 48.46
N GLU A 925 4.59 -12.61 47.34
CA GLU A 925 5.88 -11.95 47.05
C GLU A 925 5.64 -10.55 46.50
N PHE A 926 6.23 -9.54 47.14
CA PHE A 926 6.32 -8.17 46.64
C PHE A 926 7.76 -7.94 46.15
N ASP A 927 7.94 -7.70 44.85
CA ASP A 927 9.23 -7.36 44.25
C ASP A 927 9.27 -5.88 43.87
N PHE A 928 9.97 -5.08 44.66
CA PHE A 928 10.06 -3.63 44.51
C PHE A 928 11.18 -3.25 43.54
N SER A 929 10.87 -2.51 42.47
CA SER A 929 11.90 -1.90 41.62
C SER A 929 12.30 -0.52 42.15
N TYR A 930 13.54 -0.38 42.59
CA TYR A 930 14.02 0.79 43.34
C TYR A 930 15.44 1.21 42.97
N LYS A 931 15.80 2.46 43.30
CA LYS A 931 17.19 2.98 43.30
C LYS A 931 17.38 3.87 44.52
N THR A 932 18.59 3.92 45.08
CA THR A 932 18.88 4.75 46.27
C THR A 932 20.36 5.10 46.36
N ASN A 933 20.65 6.34 46.79
CA ASN A 933 22.02 6.84 46.90
C ASN A 933 22.77 6.39 48.17
N ILE A 934 22.05 5.96 49.22
CA ILE A 934 22.60 5.36 50.44
C ILE A 934 21.79 4.12 50.85
N PRO A 935 22.30 3.26 51.74
CA PRO A 935 21.49 2.18 52.32
C PRO A 935 20.30 2.74 53.12
N MET A 936 19.12 2.24 52.83
CA MET A 936 17.85 2.67 53.44
C MET A 936 17.03 1.46 53.90
N ILE A 937 16.06 1.70 54.76
CA ILE A 937 15.09 0.71 55.22
C ILE A 937 13.73 1.11 54.64
N LEU A 938 13.09 0.20 53.91
CA LEU A 938 11.68 0.33 53.55
C LEU A 938 10.85 -0.47 54.56
N LYS A 939 9.95 0.22 55.25
CA LYS A 939 9.01 -0.39 56.20
C LYS A 939 7.67 -0.56 55.50
N ILE A 940 7.17 -1.79 55.47
CA ILE A 940 5.89 -2.17 54.90
C ILE A 940 4.95 -2.48 56.05
N SER A 941 3.75 -1.89 56.05
CA SER A 941 2.74 -2.14 57.08
C SER A 941 1.33 -1.95 56.54
N GLY A 942 0.32 -2.55 57.18
CA GLY A 942 -1.07 -2.44 56.74
C GLY A 942 -2.05 -3.22 57.61
N GLU A 943 -3.35 -2.94 57.52
CA GLU A 943 -4.36 -3.70 58.27
C GLU A 943 -4.51 -5.12 57.70
N GLY A 944 -4.01 -6.11 58.44
CA GLY A 944 -3.99 -7.51 58.00
C GLY A 944 -2.74 -7.91 57.21
N ILE A 945 -1.80 -6.99 56.99
CA ILE A 945 -0.54 -7.24 56.27
C ILE A 945 0.58 -7.53 57.28
N GLU A 946 1.46 -8.47 56.97
CA GLU A 946 2.68 -8.70 57.76
C GLU A 946 3.56 -7.43 57.78
N ASN A 947 3.70 -6.79 58.94
CA ASN A 947 4.60 -5.66 59.12
C ASN A 947 6.05 -6.11 58.97
N LYS A 948 6.78 -5.55 58.00
CA LYS A 948 8.15 -5.98 57.65
C LYS A 948 9.05 -4.80 57.37
N GLU A 949 10.33 -4.93 57.73
CA GLU A 949 11.37 -3.95 57.40
C GLU A 949 12.39 -4.62 56.47
N ILE A 950 12.66 -4.02 55.31
CA ILE A 950 13.62 -4.54 54.34
C ILE A 950 14.78 -3.57 54.12
N ASP A 951 15.99 -4.10 54.20
CA ASP A 951 17.22 -3.39 53.84
C ASP A 951 17.29 -3.21 52.31
N LEU A 952 17.32 -1.94 51.89
CA LEU A 952 17.63 -1.50 50.53
C LEU A 952 19.08 -1.03 50.49
N GLU A 953 19.87 -1.55 49.57
CA GLU A 953 21.29 -1.22 49.43
C GLU A 953 21.49 -0.18 48.30
N THR A 954 22.60 0.57 48.33
CA THR A 954 22.88 1.61 47.33
C THR A 954 22.89 1.05 45.90
N SER A 955 22.14 1.69 45.00
CA SER A 955 22.11 1.40 43.57
C SER A 955 21.91 2.69 42.76
N GLU A 956 22.76 2.90 41.75
CA GLU A 956 22.67 4.05 40.83
C GLU A 956 21.59 3.82 39.75
N GLU A 957 21.38 2.57 39.35
CA GLU A 957 20.33 2.11 38.42
C GLU A 957 19.14 1.50 39.20
N LEU A 958 17.99 1.34 38.51
CA LEU A 958 16.87 0.57 39.06
C LEU A 958 17.26 -0.90 39.25
N THR A 959 16.92 -1.46 40.42
CA THR A 959 17.19 -2.85 40.81
C THR A 959 16.05 -3.39 41.66
N ASN A 960 15.94 -4.71 41.74
CA ASN A 960 14.78 -5.39 42.33
C ASN A 960 15.02 -5.85 43.78
N LYS A 961 13.97 -5.80 44.61
CA LYS A 961 13.97 -6.32 45.99
C LYS A 961 12.70 -7.11 46.27
N LYS A 962 12.83 -8.44 46.19
CA LYS A 962 11.81 -9.42 46.62
C LYS A 962 11.68 -9.47 48.14
N VAL A 963 10.43 -9.52 48.61
CA VAL A 963 10.07 -9.87 49.99
C VAL A 963 8.69 -10.53 50.03
N ASN A 964 8.59 -11.69 50.67
CA ASN A 964 7.31 -12.33 50.94
C ASN A 964 6.62 -11.66 52.13
N LEU A 965 5.31 -11.46 52.05
CA LEU A 965 4.44 -10.94 53.11
C LEU A 965 3.23 -11.85 53.28
N TYR A 966 2.94 -12.25 54.52
CA TYR A 966 1.68 -12.92 54.82
C TYR A 966 0.53 -11.90 54.90
N VAL A 967 -0.52 -12.12 54.12
CA VAL A 967 -1.76 -11.34 54.11
C VAL A 967 -2.85 -12.15 54.81
N SER A 968 -3.30 -11.64 55.95
CA SER A 968 -4.16 -12.33 56.93
C SER A 968 -5.64 -11.91 56.88
N LYS A 969 -6.01 -11.06 55.92
CA LYS A 969 -7.36 -10.50 55.77
C LYS A 969 -7.71 -10.28 54.29
N GLU A 970 -8.93 -10.62 53.91
CA GLU A 970 -9.52 -10.36 52.58
C GLU A 970 -10.28 -9.02 52.50
N GLY A 971 -10.51 -8.57 51.28
CA GLY A 971 -11.09 -7.28 50.93
C GLY A 971 -10.11 -6.11 51.04
N LEU A 972 -10.65 -4.89 51.07
CA LEU A 972 -9.89 -3.65 51.17
C LEU A 972 -9.00 -3.55 52.43
N SER A 973 -7.72 -3.27 52.18
CA SER A 973 -6.72 -2.84 53.18
C SER A 973 -5.81 -1.75 52.57
N ASP A 974 -5.05 -1.03 53.41
CA ASP A 974 -4.05 -0.06 52.93
C ASP A 974 -2.65 -0.59 53.20
N VAL A 975 -1.83 -0.76 52.15
CA VAL A 975 -0.39 -1.02 52.25
C VAL A 975 0.34 0.32 52.34
N VAL A 976 0.96 0.59 53.48
CA VAL A 976 1.74 1.80 53.74
C VAL A 976 3.23 1.47 53.66
N LEU A 977 3.89 2.01 52.66
CA LEU A 977 5.35 2.01 52.51
C LEU A 977 5.91 3.26 53.18
N THR A 978 6.84 3.10 54.12
CA THR A 978 7.53 4.20 54.80
C THR A 978 9.04 4.06 54.65
N ALA A 979 9.70 5.07 54.10
CA ALA A 979 11.16 5.07 53.99
C ALA A 979 11.82 5.54 55.30
N THR A 980 13.04 5.07 55.58
CA THR A 980 13.89 5.50 56.70
C THR A 980 15.36 5.29 56.33
N GLU A 981 16.28 6.16 56.73
CA GLU A 981 17.72 5.90 56.55
C GLU A 981 18.21 4.75 57.45
N LYS A 982 19.07 3.87 56.91
CA LYS A 982 19.69 2.78 57.70
C LYS A 982 20.74 3.30 58.70
N ASP A 983 21.24 4.51 58.46
CA ASP A 983 22.09 5.30 59.35
C ASP A 983 21.53 6.74 59.43
N ALA A 984 20.97 7.11 60.59
CA ALA A 984 20.35 8.41 60.84
C ALA A 984 21.35 9.60 60.89
N SER A 985 22.65 9.37 60.68
CA SER A 985 23.64 10.43 60.46
C SER A 985 23.82 10.80 58.97
N GLN A 986 23.24 10.00 58.07
CA GLN A 986 23.21 10.22 56.62
C GLN A 986 21.84 10.81 56.22
N SER A 987 21.70 11.31 54.98
CA SER A 987 20.40 11.71 54.43
C SER A 987 20.30 11.19 53.00
N GLY A 988 19.35 10.29 52.79
CA GLY A 988 19.18 9.58 51.53
C GLY A 988 18.10 10.18 50.64
N GLU A 989 18.02 9.67 49.42
CA GLU A 989 16.85 9.76 48.57
C GLU A 989 16.60 8.37 47.96
N LEU A 990 15.47 7.77 48.32
CA LEU A 990 14.97 6.54 47.72
C LEU A 990 14.05 6.90 46.55
N ALA A 991 14.09 6.11 45.49
CA ALA A 991 13.10 6.13 44.44
C ALA A 991 12.54 4.73 44.22
N ILE A 992 11.25 4.64 43.91
CA ILE A 992 10.56 3.40 43.57
C ILE A 992 9.79 3.65 42.27
N ASP A 993 9.93 2.72 41.32
CA ASP A 993 9.23 2.66 40.05
C ASP A 993 7.91 1.91 40.25
N ASN A 994 7.98 0.58 40.25
CA ASN A 994 6.83 -0.29 40.43
C ASN A 994 7.06 -1.39 41.48
N ILE A 995 6.01 -2.18 41.71
CA ILE A 995 6.03 -3.34 42.61
C ILE A 995 5.30 -4.48 41.90
N LEU A 996 6.03 -5.56 41.59
CA LEU A 996 5.44 -6.78 41.05
C LEU A 996 4.97 -7.65 42.22
N ILE A 997 3.66 -7.83 42.36
CA ILE A 997 3.04 -8.56 43.47
C ILE A 997 2.51 -9.92 42.96
N THR A 998 3.02 -11.02 43.52
CA THR A 998 2.73 -12.41 43.11
C THR A 998 2.09 -13.18 44.25
N LEU A 999 1.03 -13.95 43.99
CA LEU A 999 0.41 -14.84 44.98
C LEU A 999 1.17 -16.19 45.03
N ASN A 1000 1.86 -16.47 46.13
CA ASN A 1000 2.69 -17.68 46.28
C ASN A 1000 1.93 -18.85 46.94
N GLU A 1001 1.22 -18.59 48.04
CA GLU A 1001 0.46 -19.59 48.79
C GLU A 1001 -0.91 -19.04 49.21
N ILE A 1002 -1.94 -19.89 49.25
CA ILE A 1002 -3.27 -19.55 49.80
C ILE A 1002 -3.46 -20.29 51.13
N SER A 1003 -3.95 -19.57 52.14
CA SER A 1003 -4.17 -20.08 53.48
C SER A 1003 -5.41 -20.98 53.56
N LYS A 1004 -5.27 -22.16 54.18
CA LYS A 1004 -6.40 -23.07 54.40
C LYS A 1004 -7.18 -22.72 55.67
N SER A 1005 -8.49 -22.63 55.54
CA SER A 1005 -9.45 -22.45 56.64
C SER A 1005 -9.46 -23.62 57.63
N LYS A 1006 -10.16 -23.45 58.76
CA LYS A 1006 -10.41 -24.53 59.73
C LYS A 1006 -11.53 -25.44 59.27
N ILE A 1007 -11.43 -26.72 59.62
CA ILE A 1007 -12.52 -27.69 59.49
C ILE A 1007 -13.56 -27.44 60.59
N THR A 1008 -14.83 -27.39 60.21
CA THR A 1008 -15.99 -27.25 61.12
C THR A 1008 -16.73 -28.57 61.36
N GLY A 1009 -16.57 -29.54 60.45
CA GLY A 1009 -17.13 -30.88 60.57
C GLY A 1009 -16.71 -31.79 59.41
N ILE A 1010 -17.14 -33.05 59.48
CA ILE A 1010 -17.07 -33.99 58.36
C ILE A 1010 -18.45 -34.58 58.10
N GLU A 1011 -18.77 -34.82 56.83
CA GLU A 1011 -20.02 -35.48 56.44
C GLU A 1011 -19.81 -36.60 55.42
N ILE A 1012 -20.80 -37.48 55.35
CA ILE A 1012 -20.86 -38.55 54.36
C ILE A 1012 -21.64 -38.00 53.17
N ALA A 1013 -20.93 -37.65 52.09
CA ALA A 1013 -21.53 -37.19 50.84
C ALA A 1013 -22.05 -38.37 49.99
N ASN A 1014 -21.52 -39.58 50.23
CA ASN A 1014 -22.07 -40.83 49.71
C ASN A 1014 -21.75 -41.95 50.71
N GLU A 1015 -22.73 -42.75 51.11
CA GLU A 1015 -22.48 -43.96 51.92
C GLU A 1015 -21.85 -45.08 51.06
N ALA A 1016 -21.40 -46.17 51.69
CA ALA A 1016 -20.86 -47.33 50.96
C ALA A 1016 -21.97 -48.21 50.34
N ILE A 1017 -21.73 -48.85 49.17
CA ILE A 1017 -22.69 -49.77 48.50
C ILE A 1017 -23.26 -50.80 49.48
N LYS A 1018 -22.37 -51.44 50.23
CA LYS A 1018 -22.73 -52.63 50.98
C LYS A 1018 -23.31 -52.22 52.32
N LYS A 1019 -24.63 -52.03 52.34
CA LYS A 1019 -25.40 -51.73 53.55
C LYS A 1019 -26.01 -52.99 54.21
N VAL A 1020 -25.85 -54.17 53.60
CA VAL A 1020 -26.28 -55.45 54.15
C VAL A 1020 -25.15 -56.48 54.08
N TYR A 1021 -24.92 -57.15 55.20
CA TYR A 1021 -23.86 -58.12 55.43
C TYR A 1021 -24.43 -59.43 55.94
N ALA A 1022 -23.72 -60.53 55.72
CA ALA A 1022 -23.96 -61.74 56.48
C ALA A 1022 -23.12 -61.80 57.77
N ILE A 1023 -23.51 -62.66 58.72
CA ILE A 1023 -22.70 -62.93 59.90
C ILE A 1023 -21.32 -63.43 59.46
N GLY A 1024 -20.28 -62.77 59.95
CA GLY A 1024 -18.87 -63.06 59.67
C GLY A 1024 -18.26 -62.38 58.45
N ASP A 1025 -19.01 -61.57 57.69
CA ASP A 1025 -18.43 -60.75 56.60
C ASP A 1025 -17.52 -59.64 57.18
N GLU A 1026 -16.54 -59.15 56.41
CA GLU A 1026 -15.76 -57.96 56.76
C GLU A 1026 -16.48 -56.66 56.33
N LEU A 1027 -16.06 -55.50 56.84
CA LEU A 1027 -16.65 -54.20 56.51
C LEU A 1027 -16.23 -53.77 55.11
N ASP A 1028 -17.20 -53.43 54.27
CA ASP A 1028 -16.98 -52.83 52.97
C ASP A 1028 -17.15 -51.32 53.04
N LEU A 1029 -16.07 -50.61 52.72
CA LEU A 1029 -16.06 -49.16 52.53
C LEU A 1029 -16.11 -48.78 51.05
N GLU A 1030 -16.33 -49.77 50.16
CA GLU A 1030 -16.65 -49.61 48.74
C GLU A 1030 -17.44 -48.32 48.49
N GLY A 1031 -16.84 -47.39 47.72
CA GLY A 1031 -17.34 -46.09 47.26
C GLY A 1031 -17.99 -45.10 48.24
N LEU A 1032 -17.79 -45.30 49.55
CA LEU A 1032 -17.98 -44.25 50.54
C LEU A 1032 -17.31 -42.96 50.08
N LYS A 1033 -17.95 -41.79 50.24
CA LYS A 1033 -17.33 -40.48 50.04
C LYS A 1033 -17.52 -39.60 51.28
N VAL A 1034 -16.42 -39.09 51.83
CA VAL A 1034 -16.40 -38.23 53.02
C VAL A 1034 -15.80 -36.88 52.69
N LEU A 1035 -16.52 -35.81 53.02
CA LEU A 1035 -16.06 -34.43 52.83
C LEU A 1035 -15.77 -33.79 54.19
N ALA A 1036 -14.66 -33.06 54.28
CA ALA A 1036 -14.41 -32.11 55.37
C ALA A 1036 -15.02 -30.76 54.98
N LYS A 1037 -15.94 -30.24 55.80
CA LYS A 1037 -16.47 -28.88 55.63
C LYS A 1037 -15.59 -27.88 56.37
N TYR A 1038 -15.35 -26.73 55.76
CA TYR A 1038 -14.51 -25.67 56.30
C TYR A 1038 -15.32 -24.47 56.83
N GLU A 1039 -14.68 -23.59 57.59
CA GLU A 1039 -15.28 -22.41 58.24
C GLU A 1039 -15.70 -21.32 57.22
N ASP A 1040 -15.09 -21.33 56.03
CA ASP A 1040 -15.43 -20.52 54.86
C ASP A 1040 -16.56 -21.12 53.99
N GLY A 1041 -17.02 -22.35 54.29
CA GLY A 1041 -18.00 -23.08 53.49
C GLY A 1041 -17.44 -23.89 52.32
N THR A 1042 -16.11 -23.95 52.16
CA THR A 1042 -15.47 -24.86 51.20
C THR A 1042 -15.43 -26.31 51.70
N GLU A 1043 -15.13 -27.26 50.81
CA GLU A 1043 -15.16 -28.69 51.11
C GLU A 1043 -13.96 -29.44 50.47
N GLU A 1044 -13.29 -30.30 51.23
CA GLU A 1044 -12.18 -31.15 50.75
C GLU A 1044 -12.57 -32.63 50.83
N ASP A 1045 -12.27 -33.43 49.80
CA ASP A 1045 -12.43 -34.88 49.85
C ASP A 1045 -11.35 -35.51 50.73
N ILE A 1046 -11.80 -36.12 51.84
CA ILE A 1046 -10.95 -36.73 52.86
C ILE A 1046 -11.16 -38.25 52.94
N THR A 1047 -11.83 -38.86 51.96
CA THR A 1047 -12.19 -40.29 51.96
C THR A 1047 -10.98 -41.20 52.20
N ASN A 1048 -9.84 -40.89 51.58
CA ASN A 1048 -8.60 -41.64 51.73
C ASN A 1048 -7.79 -41.29 53.01
N LYS A 1049 -8.37 -40.51 53.93
CA LYS A 1049 -7.71 -39.96 55.13
C LYS A 1049 -8.45 -40.27 56.44
N ILE A 1050 -9.65 -40.87 56.38
CA ILE A 1050 -10.44 -41.23 57.55
C ILE A 1050 -9.93 -42.53 58.23
N THR A 1051 -10.36 -42.76 59.47
CA THR A 1051 -10.29 -44.08 60.13
C THR A 1051 -11.68 -44.54 60.58
N VAL A 1052 -11.91 -45.85 60.71
CA VAL A 1052 -13.26 -46.43 60.85
C VAL A 1052 -13.39 -47.38 62.04
N SER A 1053 -14.58 -47.43 62.63
CA SER A 1053 -14.92 -48.19 63.84
C SER A 1053 -16.41 -48.59 63.89
N GLY A 1054 -16.81 -49.34 64.91
CA GLY A 1054 -18.23 -49.60 65.24
C GLY A 1054 -18.89 -50.78 64.52
N PHE A 1055 -18.37 -51.21 63.36
CA PHE A 1055 -18.85 -52.41 62.67
C PHE A 1055 -18.59 -53.70 63.48
N ASP A 1056 -19.60 -54.56 63.59
CA ASP A 1056 -19.51 -55.91 64.14
C ASP A 1056 -20.40 -56.87 63.34
N SER A 1057 -19.80 -57.69 62.48
CA SER A 1057 -20.51 -58.74 61.75
C SER A 1057 -20.75 -60.03 62.54
N LYS A 1058 -20.32 -60.15 63.81
CA LYS A 1058 -20.42 -61.42 64.55
C LYS A 1058 -21.83 -61.72 65.05
N THR A 1059 -22.71 -60.72 65.07
CA THR A 1059 -24.10 -60.86 65.51
C THR A 1059 -25.05 -60.13 64.56
N ALA A 1060 -26.18 -60.75 64.22
CA ALA A 1060 -27.20 -60.15 63.36
C ALA A 1060 -27.89 -58.93 64.01
N GLY A 1061 -28.38 -58.02 63.17
CA GLY A 1061 -28.97 -56.73 63.57
C GLY A 1061 -28.25 -55.54 62.93
N ASN A 1062 -28.74 -54.33 63.22
CA ASN A 1062 -28.14 -53.10 62.71
C ASN A 1062 -26.85 -52.74 63.48
N LYS A 1063 -25.86 -52.20 62.77
CA LYS A 1063 -24.53 -51.81 63.24
C LYS A 1063 -24.25 -50.39 62.79
N VAL A 1064 -23.75 -49.55 63.70
CA VAL A 1064 -23.35 -48.18 63.38
C VAL A 1064 -21.87 -48.18 63.02
N VAL A 1065 -21.54 -47.71 61.82
CA VAL A 1065 -20.17 -47.57 61.32
C VAL A 1065 -19.76 -46.12 61.52
N THR A 1066 -18.81 -45.86 62.42
CA THR A 1066 -18.36 -44.50 62.75
C THR A 1066 -17.00 -44.21 62.12
N LEU A 1067 -16.97 -43.15 61.35
CA LEU A 1067 -15.84 -42.59 60.60
C LEU A 1067 -15.23 -41.44 61.41
N HIS A 1068 -13.91 -41.31 61.41
CA HIS A 1068 -13.15 -40.35 62.22
C HIS A 1068 -12.12 -39.61 61.36
N TYR A 1069 -12.01 -38.29 61.55
CA TYR A 1069 -10.95 -37.46 60.98
C TYR A 1069 -10.57 -36.34 61.96
N GLY A 1070 -9.37 -36.44 62.55
CA GLY A 1070 -9.01 -35.62 63.71
C GLY A 1070 -9.99 -35.86 64.86
N ASP A 1071 -10.52 -34.78 65.43
CA ASP A 1071 -11.54 -34.83 66.50
C ASP A 1071 -12.98 -34.98 65.97
N PHE A 1072 -13.19 -34.93 64.65
CA PHE A 1072 -14.52 -34.99 64.03
C PHE A 1072 -14.94 -36.42 63.71
N THR A 1073 -16.22 -36.72 63.93
CA THR A 1073 -16.80 -38.03 63.63
C THR A 1073 -18.16 -37.92 62.97
N THR A 1074 -18.48 -38.89 62.12
CA THR A 1074 -19.81 -39.07 61.50
C THR A 1074 -20.09 -40.57 61.35
N SER A 1075 -21.33 -40.99 61.12
CA SER A 1075 -21.66 -42.42 61.10
C SER A 1075 -22.92 -42.79 60.33
N TYR A 1076 -22.85 -43.91 59.61
CA TYR A 1076 -23.97 -44.55 58.92
C TYR A 1076 -24.34 -45.91 59.54
N THR A 1077 -25.42 -46.54 59.09
CA THR A 1077 -25.93 -47.81 59.66
C THR A 1077 -26.05 -48.91 58.61
N VAL A 1078 -25.53 -50.10 58.93
CA VAL A 1078 -25.57 -51.29 58.08
C VAL A 1078 -26.22 -52.47 58.80
N MET A 1079 -26.81 -53.43 58.08
CA MET A 1079 -27.55 -54.56 58.66
C MET A 1079 -26.84 -55.90 58.47
N VAL A 1080 -26.63 -56.65 59.56
CA VAL A 1080 -26.05 -58.00 59.55
C VAL A 1080 -27.16 -59.06 59.62
N LYS A 1081 -27.10 -60.11 58.80
CA LYS A 1081 -28.11 -61.21 58.70
C LYS A 1081 -27.50 -62.61 58.82
N SER A 1082 -28.28 -63.59 59.24
CA SER A 1082 -27.88 -65.02 59.30
C SER A 1082 -28.00 -65.71 57.92
N LYS A 1083 -27.00 -66.54 57.55
CA LYS A 1083 -26.94 -67.27 56.28
C LYS A 1083 -27.80 -68.55 56.28
N SER A 1084 -29.07 -68.45 55.90
CA SER A 1084 -29.84 -69.51 55.19
C SER A 1084 -31.27 -69.07 54.84
N ASP A 1085 -31.56 -68.86 53.55
CA ASP A 1085 -32.88 -69.03 52.92
C ASP A 1085 -32.62 -69.10 51.41
N ASP A 1086 -32.86 -70.26 50.79
CA ASP A 1086 -32.23 -70.65 49.52
C ASP A 1086 -33.14 -71.65 48.77
N VAL A 1087 -33.14 -71.64 47.42
CA VAL A 1087 -33.57 -72.74 46.51
C VAL A 1087 -35.09 -73.12 46.54
N VAL A 1088 -35.84 -73.36 45.43
CA VAL A 1088 -35.71 -73.24 43.95
C VAL A 1088 -37.11 -73.44 43.33
N ASP A 1089 -37.32 -73.02 42.07
CA ASP A 1089 -38.07 -73.88 41.11
C ASP A 1089 -37.49 -73.80 39.68
N LYS A 1090 -37.85 -74.76 38.81
CA LYS A 1090 -37.36 -75.05 37.45
C LYS A 1090 -38.56 -75.43 36.55
N PRO A 1091 -38.44 -75.92 35.27
CA PRO A 1091 -37.30 -76.19 34.38
C PRO A 1091 -37.39 -75.34 33.05
N VAL A 1092 -36.64 -75.51 31.95
CA VAL A 1092 -36.53 -76.65 30.99
C VAL A 1092 -35.20 -76.60 30.17
N THR A 1093 -34.77 -77.77 29.69
CA THR A 1093 -33.60 -78.18 28.86
C THR A 1093 -33.29 -77.31 27.61
N ASP A 1094 -32.04 -77.13 27.11
CA ASP A 1094 -30.94 -78.08 26.76
C ASP A 1094 -31.24 -78.90 25.46
N PRO A 1095 -30.29 -79.26 24.54
CA PRO A 1095 -28.81 -79.11 24.53
C PRO A 1095 -28.13 -78.52 23.25
N SER A 1096 -26.87 -78.06 23.36
CA SER A 1096 -25.72 -78.49 22.51
C SER A 1096 -24.39 -77.76 22.82
N LYS A 1097 -23.42 -78.50 23.36
CA LYS A 1097 -21.95 -78.28 23.33
C LYS A 1097 -21.33 -79.20 22.24
N PRO A 1098 -20.01 -79.32 21.99
CA PRO A 1098 -18.79 -78.82 22.67
C PRO A 1098 -17.94 -77.90 21.74
N GLU A 1099 -16.61 -77.71 21.76
CA GLU A 1099 -15.39 -78.13 22.53
C GLU A 1099 -14.42 -76.90 22.48
N GLU A 1100 -13.61 -76.53 23.48
CA GLU A 1100 -12.22 -76.94 23.82
C GLU A 1100 -11.15 -76.51 22.76
N ASP A 1101 -9.93 -76.05 23.12
CA ASP A 1101 -9.09 -76.48 24.26
C ASP A 1101 -7.97 -75.46 24.69
N ASN A 1102 -7.34 -75.72 25.85
CA ASN A 1102 -6.06 -75.23 26.42
C ASN A 1102 -5.95 -73.96 27.31
N GLU A 1103 -4.97 -74.02 28.23
CA GLU A 1103 -4.75 -73.20 29.43
C GLU A 1103 -3.56 -72.22 29.31
N ALA A 1104 -3.41 -71.26 30.25
CA ALA A 1104 -2.23 -71.18 31.15
C ALA A 1104 -2.22 -69.98 32.15
N ASN A 1105 -2.13 -70.31 33.44
CA ASN A 1105 -1.36 -69.66 34.53
C ASN A 1105 -1.47 -68.15 34.92
N THR A 1106 -1.98 -67.95 36.15
CA THR A 1106 -1.40 -67.16 37.28
C THR A 1106 -0.97 -65.68 37.12
N GLY A 1107 -1.60 -64.80 37.90
CA GLY A 1107 -1.10 -63.47 38.28
C GLY A 1107 -1.99 -62.83 39.38
N ASP A 1108 -1.46 -62.67 40.59
CA ASP A 1108 -2.19 -62.30 41.82
C ASP A 1108 -3.10 -61.05 41.79
N ASN A 1109 -4.29 -61.19 42.40
CA ASN A 1109 -4.94 -60.36 43.46
C ASN A 1109 -4.72 -58.82 43.53
N ASN A 1110 -5.66 -57.98 44.03
CA ASN A 1110 -7.12 -57.99 44.20
C ASN A 1110 -7.54 -56.69 44.96
N GLY A 1111 -8.85 -56.38 45.04
CA GLY A 1111 -9.45 -55.45 46.03
C GLY A 1111 -9.63 -54.00 45.55
N ASN A 1112 -10.80 -53.57 45.03
CA ASN A 1112 -12.16 -53.40 45.59
C ASN A 1112 -12.40 -52.09 46.38
N GLU A 1113 -13.47 -51.28 46.16
CA GLU A 1113 -14.37 -51.00 44.99
C GLU A 1113 -15.38 -49.82 45.27
N ASN A 1114 -16.73 -49.94 45.13
CA ASN A 1114 -17.67 -48.94 44.52
C ASN A 1114 -18.89 -48.38 45.31
N GLY A 1115 -19.49 -47.24 44.86
CA GLY A 1115 -20.83 -46.67 45.23
C GLY A 1115 -21.17 -46.50 46.73
N ASN A 1116 -22.38 -46.18 47.26
CA ASN A 1116 -23.68 -45.67 46.80
C ASN A 1116 -24.54 -45.37 48.07
N ASP A 1117 -25.58 -44.55 48.11
CA ASP A 1117 -26.53 -44.15 47.06
C ASP A 1117 -27.36 -42.95 47.58
N SER A 1118 -27.85 -42.09 46.67
CA SER A 1118 -29.02 -41.21 46.84
C SER A 1118 -28.97 -40.12 47.97
N ASP A 1119 -29.76 -39.03 47.93
CA ASP A 1119 -30.87 -38.68 47.04
C ASP A 1119 -31.01 -37.15 46.84
N SER A 1120 -31.30 -36.73 45.60
CA SER A 1120 -31.81 -35.41 45.17
C SER A 1120 -30.96 -34.12 45.32
N ASN A 1121 -31.17 -33.22 44.35
CA ASN A 1121 -31.08 -31.74 44.41
C ASN A 1121 -29.73 -31.02 44.12
N VAL A 1122 -29.86 -29.81 43.54
CA VAL A 1122 -28.84 -28.76 43.27
C VAL A 1122 -27.79 -29.00 42.17
N GLY A 1123 -27.54 -27.95 41.35
CA GLY A 1123 -26.37 -27.79 40.46
C GLY A 1123 -26.67 -27.75 38.95
N ASN A 1124 -26.10 -26.85 38.14
CA ASN A 1124 -25.35 -25.63 38.49
C ASN A 1124 -25.26 -24.63 37.29
N ASN A 1125 -24.96 -23.35 37.59
CA ASN A 1125 -24.46 -22.27 36.69
C ASN A 1125 -25.30 -21.83 35.46
N GLY A 1126 -24.97 -20.64 34.91
CA GLY A 1126 -25.20 -20.34 33.48
C GLY A 1126 -25.62 -18.91 33.08
N ASN A 1127 -26.19 -18.12 33.99
CA ASN A 1127 -26.59 -16.72 33.74
C ASN A 1127 -25.38 -15.80 33.44
N ILE A 1128 -25.45 -14.72 32.64
CA ILE A 1128 -26.62 -14.10 31.97
C ILE A 1128 -26.22 -13.28 30.72
N GLU A 1129 -27.24 -12.85 29.95
CA GLU A 1129 -27.10 -12.00 28.76
C GLU A 1129 -26.66 -10.53 29.03
N THR A 1130 -26.20 -9.92 27.95
CA THR A 1130 -25.98 -8.49 27.69
C THR A 1130 -26.82 -7.46 28.45
N GLY A 1131 -26.17 -6.38 28.90
CA GLY A 1131 -26.77 -5.06 29.14
C GLY A 1131 -26.23 -4.02 28.14
N ASP A 1132 -27.05 -3.04 27.77
CA ASP A 1132 -26.83 -2.13 26.63
C ASP A 1132 -26.38 -0.70 27.05
N SER A 1133 -25.80 -0.01 26.08
CA SER A 1133 -25.31 1.38 25.96
C SER A 1133 -25.92 2.50 26.84
N SER A 1134 -25.11 3.54 27.14
CA SER A 1134 -25.22 4.85 26.41
C SER A 1134 -24.30 6.01 26.86
N ALA A 1135 -23.59 6.57 25.87
CA ALA A 1135 -23.38 8.00 25.57
C ALA A 1135 -22.52 9.00 26.42
N VAL A 1136 -21.41 9.42 25.78
CA VAL A 1136 -20.99 10.84 25.45
C VAL A 1136 -20.58 11.84 26.58
N GLY A 1137 -19.40 12.50 26.44
CA GLY A 1137 -19.22 13.85 27.02
C GLY A 1137 -17.87 14.62 27.08
N TYR A 1138 -17.36 15.18 25.96
CA TYR A 1138 -16.78 16.56 25.83
C TYR A 1138 -15.53 17.10 26.62
N LEU A 1139 -14.40 17.30 25.88
CA LEU A 1139 -13.71 18.59 25.52
C LEU A 1139 -12.55 19.26 26.36
N MET A 1140 -11.62 19.91 25.61
CA MET A 1140 -10.64 21.01 25.91
C MET A 1140 -9.27 20.72 26.60
N GLY A 1141 -8.19 21.45 26.21
CA GLY A 1141 -6.81 21.25 26.79
C GLY A 1141 -5.69 22.31 26.60
N THR A 1142 -5.28 22.68 25.37
CA THR A 1142 -4.30 23.77 25.01
C THR A 1142 -2.81 23.79 25.49
N LEU A 1143 -1.90 24.11 24.53
CA LEU A 1143 -0.73 25.03 24.59
C LEU A 1143 0.70 24.65 25.12
N LEU A 1144 1.71 25.05 24.28
CA LEU A 1144 3.06 25.63 24.56
C LEU A 1144 4.40 24.83 24.49
N LEU A 1145 5.35 25.49 23.78
CA LEU A 1145 6.82 25.65 23.99
C LEU A 1145 7.87 24.56 23.64
N SER A 1146 8.66 24.96 22.63
CA SER A 1146 10.07 24.65 22.28
C SER A 1146 11.07 24.24 23.39
N GLY A 1147 12.02 23.34 23.04
CA GLY A 1147 13.29 23.13 23.76
C GLY A 1147 14.35 22.42 22.89
N ALA A 1148 15.57 22.95 22.81
CA ALA A 1148 16.62 22.49 21.89
C ALA A 1148 17.52 21.37 22.46
N ALA A 1149 18.16 20.61 21.57
CA ALA A 1149 19.31 19.74 21.87
C ALA A 1149 20.44 19.96 20.84
N ILE A 1150 21.69 19.98 21.30
CA ILE A 1150 22.91 20.23 20.49
C ILE A 1150 23.84 19.02 20.60
N GLY A 1151 24.27 18.47 19.46
CA GLY A 1151 25.28 17.40 19.36
C GLY A 1151 26.31 17.72 18.28
N VAL A 1152 27.61 17.63 18.58
CA VAL A 1152 28.67 18.27 17.76
C VAL A 1152 29.57 17.28 17.02
N ILE A 1153 29.63 17.48 15.70
CA ILE A 1153 30.61 17.05 14.69
C ILE A 1153 32.01 16.69 15.24
N LYS A 1154 32.56 15.53 14.80
CA LYS A 1154 33.96 15.50 14.30
C LYS A 1154 34.29 14.39 13.30
N ARG A 1155 34.78 14.83 12.12
CA ARG A 1155 35.30 14.04 11.00
C ARG A 1155 36.59 13.27 11.36
N LYS A 1156 36.87 12.17 10.64
CA LYS A 1156 37.98 12.14 9.65
C LYS A 1156 38.07 10.85 8.81
N ARG A 1157 38.10 11.06 7.48
CA ARG A 1157 38.93 10.37 6.46
C ARG A 1157 39.24 8.88 6.68
N LYS A 1158 38.80 8.08 5.70
CA LYS A 1158 39.74 7.82 4.60
C LYS A 1158 39.13 8.27 3.28
#